data_AF-K2B1F1-F1
#
_entry.id   AF-K2B1F1-F1
#
_cell.length_a   1.000
_cell.length_b   1.000
_cell.length_c   1.000
_cell.angle_alpha   90.00
_cell.angle_beta   90.00
_cell.angle_gamma   90.00
#
_symmetry.space_group_name_H-M   'P 1'
#
loop_
_entity.id
_entity.type
_entity.pdbx_description
1 polymer ?
#
loop_
_entity_poly.entity_id
_entity_poly.type
_entity_poly.pdbx_seq_one_letter_code
_entity_poly.pdbx_strand_id
1 'polypeptide(L)'
;MTNSTTLVKKAFSVAVAATTILWSVGLSAFLPTTASAASFGDLIKGTSLSTVYYYGSNGQRYAFPNEKTYFSWYKDFSTVKTISDSELASITLAGNIVYRPGARWIKITSDKKVYVVSTSGKVRWVENEATAKGLAGDNWNAHIDDVPDVFFTDYTVGDSLTSAVSGYDGMLWSDGTSKYLVAGTKYQKVSDAGFAANGYNAGSVLAGTGFTKSGLTAGADITVAMANLTDAAQKVTTATYTVSQNVSVALSANSPISSTLLNSQGVAHLATLTFTNPTSSPVSVKSLKLTRTGVSSDLTLPNVYLFNKFVRLSDAASVSSGIVSWNDAMGLFTIPAGGSSEVYVRADIGDSTGQTVGVKLASASDVTFVGAFNATGTFPISGAVHTIAASPSTFTSVSFGAATNTPAAATDVDAQNDFTIWQSTVTVNNNEAYLHTLRVRNIGSISASDIGNWRLYVAGVQAGSAVAKQDANGYITFDLSAAPLRVKTGTSTFKVVTDITGGTTRTVTVGLRNSADAIFVDEDYSQADRVLAAGSTFAATDAGQQTIGSGALTVTKRTDSPSNKVIIGASNVALGRWDLKATGESMKVESLRFAYAASDAAIQQLRNGAVYADGVQIGSTASLLEDSYSTTYTEYSFGSSLIVVPGTPVTIELRADIFDNDGTDSTTDADTFTAQISASSSTNTLRVSTGSYAQYPAGAVVGNLLEIDQGTLTGAKNTSYANQTMLESKVAAKIGSYSISSSTTETVNLTSLTVDLDGGSTPVEAGEVTNLYVMYGKTGSMTTSTTKASPSLSDAGNTWSVNYALAPGQTIYVDVYADLDASLDGDEVMMTTLDFAATTAASGQTADNGTAISGQNITIGSGTFTSALDGSSPVAQIVAANQTVTAAKYRFSAANETYTIKELQVSYVDTVNAPGSGVVAGVEIYDGNALVGTAVFNQTSGDTGDNTAANVLGLNIPVDANTYKVLTAKLVLNNVGFGAGTSNKNLGLALDLVKGYNSAGTLYTTAAGYSTDRDANNLWVFKSIPTVNAVDLTNSTVINGQATDLYKFTVTAASNGSIAMKQMKFTLNWSDGQTADSMELESIEL
;
A
#
# COMPACT_ATOMS: atom_id res chain seq x y z
N MET A 1 39.41 82.14 24.00
CA MET A 1 38.06 81.92 24.60
C MET A 1 37.07 82.16 23.47
N THR A 2 36.34 81.20 22.91
CA THR A 2 35.70 80.00 23.47
C THR A 2 35.51 79.00 22.31
N ASN A 3 36.17 77.84 22.34
CA ASN A 3 35.98 76.76 21.36
C ASN A 3 36.30 75.41 22.03
N SER A 4 35.51 75.03 23.04
CA SER A 4 35.79 73.84 23.88
C SER A 4 34.56 73.12 24.44
N THR A 5 33.44 73.03 23.69
CA THR A 5 32.21 72.39 24.22
C THR A 5 31.44 71.45 23.28
N THR A 6 31.98 71.02 22.14
CA THR A 6 31.28 70.05 21.24
C THR A 6 32.04 68.76 20.89
N LEU A 7 33.27 68.57 21.37
CA LEU A 7 34.04 67.32 21.16
C LEU A 7 33.92 66.27 22.28
N VAL A 8 33.26 66.59 23.41
CA VAL A 8 33.13 65.67 24.57
C VAL A 8 31.87 64.80 24.51
N LYS A 9 30.90 65.07 23.61
CA LYS A 9 29.67 64.27 23.46
C LYS A 9 29.74 63.11 22.44
N LYS A 10 30.85 62.96 21.70
CA LYS A 10 31.03 61.84 20.73
C LYS A 10 32.02 60.75 21.17
N ALA A 11 32.69 60.90 22.31
CA ALA A 11 33.65 59.91 22.82
C ALA A 11 33.13 59.04 24.00
N PHE A 12 31.97 59.35 24.59
CA PHE A 12 31.46 58.62 25.77
C PHE A 12 30.27 57.66 25.48
N SER A 13 29.68 57.69 24.29
CA SER A 13 28.60 56.76 23.89
C SER A 13 29.05 55.55 23.08
N VAL A 14 30.34 55.47 22.73
CA VAL A 14 30.94 54.31 22.02
C VAL A 14 31.68 53.37 22.99
N ALA A 15 31.95 53.79 24.23
CA ALA A 15 32.65 52.99 25.24
C ALA A 15 31.71 52.23 26.22
N VAL A 16 30.39 52.42 26.15
CA VAL A 16 29.40 51.74 27.03
C VAL A 16 28.45 50.81 26.24
N ALA A 17 28.59 50.73 24.91
CA ALA A 17 27.87 49.75 24.07
C ALA A 17 28.72 48.52 23.71
N ALA A 18 30.02 48.50 24.06
CA ALA A 18 30.93 47.38 23.80
C ALA A 18 31.13 46.43 24.99
N THR A 19 30.51 46.71 26.15
CA THR A 19 30.72 45.95 27.40
C THR A 19 29.47 45.24 27.94
N THR A 20 28.37 45.22 27.19
CA THR A 20 27.12 44.50 27.57
C THR A 20 26.64 43.47 26.55
N ILE A 21 27.49 43.09 25.59
CA ILE A 21 27.36 41.86 24.79
C ILE A 21 28.59 40.97 25.04
N LEU A 22 29.02 40.89 26.30
CA LEU A 22 29.66 39.72 26.86
C LEU A 22 28.65 39.18 27.87
N TRP A 23 28.35 37.88 27.82
CA TRP A 23 27.32 37.15 28.58
C TRP A 23 25.93 37.05 27.91
N SER A 24 25.82 36.39 26.76
CA SER A 24 24.62 35.59 26.38
C SER A 24 24.71 34.84 25.03
N VAL A 25 25.91 34.50 24.53
CA VAL A 25 26.04 33.47 23.48
C VAL A 25 27.10 32.48 23.92
N GLY A 26 26.62 31.30 24.31
CA GLY A 26 27.43 30.18 24.75
C GLY A 26 28.37 29.67 23.66
N LEU A 27 29.52 29.21 24.15
CA LEU A 27 30.41 28.23 23.54
C LEU A 27 29.78 27.42 22.41
N SER A 28 30.04 27.79 21.17
CA SER A 28 30.18 26.91 20.00
C SER A 28 30.69 27.72 18.80
N ALA A 29 31.97 27.53 18.46
CA ALA A 29 32.58 27.85 17.17
C ALA A 29 32.67 29.33 16.71
N PHE A 30 33.38 30.17 17.47
CA PHE A 30 34.21 31.23 16.88
C PHE A 30 35.69 30.89 17.09
N LEU A 31 36.21 30.00 16.25
CA LEU A 31 37.63 30.08 15.93
C LEU A 31 37.76 31.25 14.95
N PRO A 32 38.55 32.30 15.23
CA PRO A 32 38.97 33.20 14.18
C PRO A 32 39.76 32.33 13.20
N THR A 33 39.19 32.04 12.03
CA THR A 33 39.96 31.57 10.87
C THR A 33 40.76 32.77 10.36
N THR A 34 41.76 33.20 11.13
CA THR A 34 42.96 33.72 10.50
C THR A 34 43.40 32.60 9.58
N ALA A 35 43.41 32.86 8.27
CA ALA A 35 43.99 31.95 7.31
C ALA A 35 45.36 31.54 7.84
N SER A 36 45.48 30.31 8.34
CA SER A 36 46.76 29.82 8.83
C SER A 36 47.65 29.72 7.60
N ALA A 37 48.69 30.55 7.53
CA ALA A 37 49.66 30.49 6.45
C ALA A 37 50.42 29.14 6.42
N ALA A 38 50.33 28.35 7.50
CA ALA A 38 50.98 27.06 7.65
C ALA A 38 49.98 25.91 7.52
N SER A 39 50.33 24.94 6.68
CA SER A 39 49.65 23.65 6.54
C SER A 39 50.38 22.58 7.35
N PHE A 40 49.68 21.51 7.73
CA PHE A 40 50.33 20.37 8.39
C PHE A 40 51.46 19.80 7.50
N GLY A 41 52.60 19.49 8.11
CA GLY A 41 53.84 19.11 7.43
C GLY A 41 54.78 20.27 7.11
N ASP A 42 54.35 21.52 7.28
CA ASP A 42 55.22 22.67 7.05
C ASP A 42 56.31 22.82 8.13
N LEU A 43 57.46 23.31 7.71
CA LEU A 43 58.48 23.87 8.61
C LEU A 43 58.18 25.35 8.83
N ILE A 44 58.04 25.74 10.08
CA ILE A 44 57.64 27.10 10.46
C ILE A 44 58.64 27.71 11.43
N LYS A 45 58.80 29.04 11.34
CA LYS A 45 59.53 29.84 12.32
C LYS A 45 58.79 31.15 12.60
N GLY A 46 59.01 31.70 13.78
CA GLY A 46 58.50 33.02 14.14
C GLY A 46 59.24 34.14 13.43
N THR A 47 58.65 35.33 13.43
CA THR A 47 59.28 36.56 12.92
C THR A 47 60.46 37.00 13.78
N SER A 48 60.40 36.78 15.10
CA SER A 48 61.47 37.17 16.04
C SER A 48 62.35 36.00 16.51
N LEU A 49 62.01 34.76 16.17
CA LEU A 49 62.70 33.55 16.63
C LEU A 49 63.50 32.87 15.51
N SER A 50 64.69 32.36 15.86
CA SER A 50 65.51 31.53 14.96
C SER A 50 65.18 30.04 15.04
N THR A 51 64.46 29.58 16.06
CA THR A 51 64.06 28.18 16.23
C THR A 51 63.10 27.75 15.13
N VAL A 52 63.44 26.65 14.47
CA VAL A 52 62.59 26.01 13.45
C VAL A 52 61.69 24.99 14.15
N TYR A 53 60.41 25.01 13.82
CA TYR A 53 59.42 24.05 14.28
C TYR A 53 58.85 23.27 13.11
N TYR A 54 58.54 22.00 13.34
CA TYR A 54 57.72 21.20 12.45
C TYR A 54 56.26 21.24 12.90
N TYR A 55 55.35 21.55 11.98
CA TYR A 55 53.91 21.56 12.26
C TYR A 55 53.29 20.19 12.00
N GLY A 56 53.06 19.43 13.08
CA GLY A 56 52.57 18.06 13.00
C GLY A 56 51.11 17.95 12.58
N SER A 57 50.76 16.81 11.99
CA SER A 57 49.38 16.45 11.59
C SER A 57 48.38 16.40 12.76
N ASN A 58 48.88 16.40 14.00
CA ASN A 58 48.08 16.44 15.22
C ASN A 58 47.77 17.88 15.71
N GLY A 59 48.09 18.91 14.91
CA GLY A 59 47.83 20.30 15.27
C GLY A 59 48.83 20.92 16.24
N GLN A 60 49.97 20.26 16.49
CA GLN A 60 50.98 20.72 17.43
C GLN A 60 52.31 21.04 16.73
N ARG A 61 53.10 21.95 17.31
CA ARG A 61 54.44 22.31 16.82
C ARG A 61 55.52 21.55 17.61
N TYR A 62 56.56 21.11 16.92
CA TYR A 62 57.69 20.37 17.50
C TYR A 62 59.00 21.08 17.17
N ALA A 63 59.85 21.32 18.17
CA ALA A 63 61.09 22.08 17.97
C ALA A 63 62.23 21.18 17.49
N PHE A 64 63.06 21.65 16.55
CA PHE A 64 64.35 20.99 16.29
C PHE A 64 65.37 21.41 17.36
N PRO A 65 65.92 20.46 18.14
CA PRO A 65 66.79 20.80 19.28
C PRO A 65 68.17 21.32 18.84
N ASN A 66 68.65 20.90 17.67
CA ASN A 66 69.90 21.38 17.07
C ASN A 66 69.91 21.19 15.55
N GLU A 67 70.86 21.84 14.89
CA GLU A 67 71.05 21.82 13.43
C GLU A 67 71.33 20.41 12.88
N LYS A 68 72.09 19.58 13.61
CA LYS A 68 72.37 18.20 13.17
C LYS A 68 71.09 17.34 13.11
N THR A 69 70.18 17.53 14.05
CA THR A 69 68.88 16.85 14.07
C THR A 69 68.02 17.30 12.88
N TYR A 70 68.06 18.60 12.56
CA TYR A 70 67.38 19.14 11.38
C TYR A 70 67.91 18.53 10.08
N PHE A 71 69.23 18.48 9.90
CA PHE A 71 69.85 17.92 8.69
C PHE A 71 69.71 16.39 8.55
N SER A 72 69.26 15.70 9.59
CA SER A 72 68.87 14.29 9.48
C SER A 72 67.56 14.11 8.69
N TRP A 73 66.69 15.13 8.66
CA TRP A 73 65.39 15.13 7.97
C TRP A 73 65.36 15.96 6.69
N TYR A 74 66.09 17.07 6.65
CA TYR A 74 66.05 18.05 5.55
C TYR A 74 67.45 18.36 5.03
N LYS A 75 67.55 18.87 3.78
CA LYS A 75 68.84 19.17 3.14
C LYS A 75 69.34 20.59 3.42
N ASP A 76 68.41 21.54 3.48
CA ASP A 76 68.65 22.97 3.66
C ASP A 76 67.40 23.63 4.27
N PHE A 77 67.50 24.92 4.60
CA PHE A 77 66.42 25.69 5.22
C PHE A 77 65.45 26.35 4.20
N SER A 78 65.52 26.01 2.91
CA SER A 78 64.75 26.71 1.86
C SER A 78 63.23 26.53 1.98
N THR A 79 62.78 25.45 2.64
CA THR A 79 61.36 25.12 2.82
C THR A 79 60.76 25.69 4.11
N VAL A 80 61.53 26.42 4.92
CA VAL A 80 61.06 27.01 6.18
C VAL A 80 60.23 28.27 5.91
N LYS A 81 58.97 28.25 6.31
CA LYS A 81 58.04 29.37 6.22
C LYS A 81 58.14 30.26 7.47
N THR A 82 58.09 31.57 7.27
CA THR A 82 58.03 32.52 8.39
C THR A 82 56.57 32.88 8.64
N ILE A 83 56.09 32.70 9.87
CA ILE A 83 54.75 33.07 10.33
C ILE A 83 54.84 34.11 11.45
N SER A 84 53.76 34.82 11.76
CA SER A 84 53.79 35.80 12.84
C SER A 84 53.98 35.13 14.20
N ASP A 85 54.61 35.83 15.16
CA ASP A 85 54.85 35.27 16.50
C ASP A 85 53.54 34.97 17.25
N SER A 86 52.45 35.70 16.96
CA SER A 86 51.12 35.43 17.53
C SER A 86 50.47 34.16 16.96
N GLU A 87 50.64 33.90 15.66
CA GLU A 87 50.19 32.64 15.04
C GLU A 87 51.04 31.46 15.50
N LEU A 88 52.36 31.66 15.65
CA LEU A 88 53.20 30.62 16.20
C LEU A 88 52.74 30.27 17.61
N ALA A 89 52.51 31.27 18.46
CA ALA A 89 52.09 31.10 19.86
C ALA A 89 50.75 30.34 20.03
N SER A 90 49.83 30.44 19.08
CA SER A 90 48.54 29.74 19.13
C SER A 90 48.65 28.23 18.88
N ILE A 91 49.72 27.76 18.24
CA ILE A 91 49.95 26.33 17.97
C ILE A 91 50.66 25.69 19.17
N THR A 92 50.05 24.72 19.87
CA THR A 92 50.65 24.12 21.08
C THR A 92 52.03 23.48 20.82
N LEU A 93 53.03 23.79 21.66
CA LEU A 93 54.35 23.15 21.64
C LEU A 93 54.29 21.78 22.31
N ALA A 94 54.60 20.71 21.57
CA ALA A 94 54.43 19.33 22.03
C ALA A 94 55.72 18.60 22.42
N GLY A 95 56.90 19.10 22.01
CA GLY A 95 58.19 18.50 22.32
C GLY A 95 59.24 18.76 21.26
N ASN A 96 60.34 17.99 21.32
CA ASN A 96 61.45 18.07 20.37
C ASN A 96 61.33 17.01 19.28
N ILE A 97 61.81 17.34 18.08
CA ILE A 97 62.07 16.37 17.01
C ILE A 97 63.36 15.62 17.34
N VAL A 98 63.33 14.30 17.18
CA VAL A 98 64.50 13.42 17.31
C VAL A 98 65.17 13.18 15.95
N TYR A 99 66.38 12.64 15.95
CA TYR A 99 67.08 12.26 14.71
C TYR A 99 66.20 11.33 13.87
N ARG A 100 66.31 11.49 12.55
CA ARG A 100 65.58 10.66 11.60
C ARG A 100 65.99 9.19 11.76
N PRO A 101 65.02 8.26 11.87
CA PRO A 101 65.31 6.83 11.92
C PRO A 101 66.24 6.39 10.79
N GLY A 102 67.29 5.65 11.15
CA GLY A 102 68.28 5.14 10.21
C GLY A 102 69.25 6.15 9.61
N ALA A 103 69.07 7.47 9.81
CA ALA A 103 69.88 8.48 9.12
C ALA A 103 71.29 8.66 9.71
N ARG A 104 71.40 8.63 11.04
CA ARG A 104 72.64 8.73 11.82
C ARG A 104 72.54 7.87 13.07
N TRP A 105 73.68 7.47 13.61
CA TRP A 105 73.80 6.87 14.94
C TRP A 105 74.16 7.96 15.93
N ILE A 106 73.82 7.78 17.21
CA ILE A 106 74.05 8.79 18.23
C ILE A 106 74.82 8.22 19.42
N LYS A 107 75.57 9.09 20.09
CA LYS A 107 76.13 8.84 21.43
C LYS A 107 76.03 10.10 22.28
N ILE A 108 76.07 9.94 23.59
CA ILE A 108 76.19 11.06 24.54
C ILE A 108 77.64 11.22 24.95
N THR A 109 78.04 12.38 25.48
CA THR A 109 79.44 12.60 25.86
C THR A 109 79.80 11.92 27.19
N SER A 110 78.80 11.66 28.03
CA SER A 110 78.95 11.00 29.33
C SER A 110 79.06 9.47 29.28
N ASP A 111 78.69 8.83 28.15
CA ASP A 111 78.73 7.37 27.97
C ASP A 111 79.34 7.01 26.61
N LYS A 112 80.18 5.97 26.56
CA LYS A 112 80.82 5.48 25.33
C LYS A 112 79.88 4.63 24.45
N LYS A 113 78.68 4.31 24.93
CA LYS A 113 77.69 3.52 24.16
C LYS A 113 77.22 4.26 22.91
N VAL A 114 77.19 3.53 21.80
CA VAL A 114 76.70 4.01 20.51
C VAL A 114 75.34 3.40 20.23
N TYR A 115 74.37 4.23 19.89
CA TYR A 115 73.00 3.82 19.64
C TYR A 115 72.58 4.08 18.20
N VAL A 116 71.89 3.11 17.59
CA VAL A 116 71.17 3.36 16.33
C VAL A 116 69.82 3.99 16.63
N VAL A 117 69.39 4.94 15.80
CA VAL A 117 68.09 5.59 15.92
C VAL A 117 67.05 4.81 15.11
N SER A 118 66.03 4.32 15.81
CA SER A 118 64.88 3.58 15.28
C SER A 118 63.64 4.47 15.24
N THR A 119 62.58 3.98 14.60
CA THR A 119 61.26 4.63 14.57
C THR A 119 60.71 4.95 15.97
N SER A 120 59.83 5.96 16.03
CA SER A 120 59.17 6.46 17.24
C SER A 120 60.13 6.96 18.32
N GLY A 121 61.31 7.46 17.94
CA GLY A 121 62.31 8.00 18.88
C GLY A 121 62.97 6.95 19.77
N LYS A 122 62.93 5.68 19.36
CA LYS A 122 63.63 4.61 20.07
C LYS A 122 65.10 4.55 19.67
N VAL A 123 65.98 4.26 20.62
CA VAL A 123 67.42 4.07 20.36
C VAL A 123 67.86 2.71 20.84
N ARG A 124 68.70 2.02 20.07
CA ARG A 124 69.14 0.65 20.39
C ARG A 124 70.65 0.61 20.48
N TRP A 125 71.18 0.15 21.62
CA TRP A 125 72.61 0.10 21.86
C TRP A 125 73.27 -0.97 20.98
N VAL A 126 74.35 -0.62 20.28
CA VAL A 126 75.18 -1.58 19.54
C VAL A 126 76.29 -2.09 20.46
N GLU A 127 76.20 -3.36 20.87
CA GLU A 127 77.04 -3.87 21.97
C GLU A 127 78.51 -4.12 21.60
N ASN A 128 78.80 -4.37 20.33
CA ASN A 128 80.14 -4.72 19.87
C ASN A 128 80.46 -4.19 18.47
N GLU A 129 81.75 -4.03 18.19
CA GLU A 129 82.26 -3.50 16.93
C GLU A 129 81.93 -4.39 15.73
N ALA A 130 81.86 -5.71 15.91
CA ALA A 130 81.50 -6.65 14.85
C ALA A 130 80.07 -6.41 14.34
N THR A 131 79.13 -6.11 15.24
CA THR A 131 77.75 -5.74 14.89
C THR A 131 77.71 -4.39 14.19
N ALA A 132 78.50 -3.41 14.64
CA ALA A 132 78.60 -2.10 13.99
C ALA A 132 79.12 -2.21 12.54
N LYS A 133 80.22 -2.94 12.33
CA LYS A 133 80.76 -3.25 11.00
C LYS A 133 79.78 -4.04 10.14
N GLY A 134 79.05 -4.98 10.75
CA GLY A 134 78.01 -5.75 10.06
C GLY A 134 76.86 -4.89 9.53
N LEU A 135 76.47 -3.82 10.24
CA LEU A 135 75.37 -2.94 9.84
C LEU A 135 75.81 -1.85 8.85
N ALA A 136 76.94 -1.17 9.09
CA ALA A 136 77.34 0.03 8.35
C ALA A 136 78.64 -0.12 7.53
N GLY A 137 79.41 -1.20 7.73
CA GLY A 137 80.74 -1.39 7.13
C GLY A 137 81.87 -0.79 7.97
N ASP A 138 83.09 -0.77 7.43
CA ASP A 138 84.29 -0.34 8.18
C ASP A 138 84.26 1.14 8.60
N ASN A 139 83.49 1.97 7.90
CA ASN A 139 83.31 3.40 8.18
C ASN A 139 82.16 3.69 9.15
N TRP A 140 81.67 2.71 9.91
CA TRP A 140 80.53 2.88 10.84
C TRP A 140 80.71 4.05 11.82
N ASN A 141 81.95 4.32 12.25
CA ASN A 141 82.29 5.42 13.15
C ASN A 141 82.03 6.81 12.55
N ALA A 142 82.03 6.95 11.22
CA ALA A 142 81.70 8.20 10.53
C ALA A 142 80.18 8.49 10.48
N HIS A 143 79.34 7.52 10.88
CA HIS A 143 77.89 7.67 10.96
C HIS A 143 77.39 8.11 12.34
N ILE A 144 78.29 8.39 13.29
CA ILE A 144 77.94 8.72 14.68
C ILE A 144 78.00 10.22 14.92
N ASP A 145 76.93 10.77 15.47
CA ASP A 145 76.85 12.14 15.97
C ASP A 145 76.77 12.18 17.51
N ASP A 146 77.44 13.16 18.11
CA ASP A 146 77.28 13.49 19.53
C ASP A 146 75.95 14.23 19.76
N VAL A 147 75.15 13.72 20.70
CA VAL A 147 73.93 14.36 21.19
C VAL A 147 74.19 14.84 22.62
N PRO A 148 73.96 16.14 22.94
CA PRO A 148 74.04 16.62 24.31
C PRO A 148 73.12 15.85 25.25
N ASP A 149 73.60 15.54 26.46
CA ASP A 149 72.90 14.71 27.46
C ASP A 149 71.46 15.17 27.75
N VAL A 150 71.20 16.48 27.71
CA VAL A 150 69.87 17.08 27.92
C VAL A 150 68.84 16.70 26.86
N PHE A 151 69.26 16.42 25.63
CA PHE A 151 68.38 15.99 24.54
C PHE A 151 68.30 14.46 24.42
N PHE A 152 69.12 13.72 25.19
CA PHE A 152 69.03 12.26 25.21
C PHE A 152 67.75 11.77 25.90
N THR A 153 67.16 12.59 26.78
CA THR A 153 65.88 12.32 27.45
C THR A 153 64.70 12.28 26.49
N ASP A 154 64.83 12.83 25.27
CA ASP A 154 63.81 12.75 24.21
C ASP A 154 63.77 11.36 23.55
N TYR A 155 64.76 10.48 23.82
CA TYR A 155 64.83 9.12 23.29
C TYR A 155 64.45 8.07 24.32
N THR A 156 63.85 6.97 23.84
CA THR A 156 63.59 5.78 24.66
C THR A 156 64.59 4.68 24.31
N VAL A 157 65.37 4.20 25.28
CA VAL A 157 66.31 3.08 25.06
C VAL A 157 65.53 1.78 24.93
N GLY A 158 65.64 1.11 23.78
CA GLY A 158 65.08 -0.22 23.52
C GLY A 158 66.13 -1.33 23.59
N ASP A 159 65.75 -2.54 23.19
CA ASP A 159 66.62 -3.72 23.23
C ASP A 159 67.92 -3.51 22.47
N SER A 160 69.04 -3.93 23.04
CA SER A 160 70.35 -3.87 22.39
C SER A 160 70.40 -4.67 21.08
N LEU A 161 71.35 -4.32 20.22
CA LEU A 161 71.72 -5.03 19.01
C LEU A 161 73.02 -5.81 19.26
N THR A 162 72.88 -7.14 19.35
CA THR A 162 73.99 -8.09 19.49
C THR A 162 74.43 -8.72 18.16
N SER A 163 73.66 -8.50 17.09
CA SER A 163 73.87 -9.04 15.74
C SER A 163 73.33 -8.12 14.65
N ALA A 164 73.97 -8.11 13.49
CA ALA A 164 73.58 -7.32 12.32
C ALA A 164 72.51 -7.99 11.43
N VAL A 165 72.26 -9.29 11.63
CA VAL A 165 71.54 -10.17 10.66
C VAL A 165 70.17 -9.64 10.26
N SER A 166 69.39 -9.07 11.18
CA SER A 166 68.02 -8.57 10.92
C SER A 166 67.92 -7.04 10.82
N GLY A 167 69.02 -6.32 11.02
CA GLY A 167 69.01 -4.86 11.02
C GLY A 167 68.16 -4.27 12.16
N TYR A 168 67.64 -3.06 11.95
CA TYR A 168 66.74 -2.37 12.86
C TYR A 168 65.69 -1.56 12.09
N ASP A 169 64.59 -1.24 12.75
CA ASP A 169 63.47 -0.53 12.12
C ASP A 169 63.87 0.92 11.74
N GLY A 170 63.58 1.31 10.50
CA GLY A 170 64.03 2.56 9.90
C GLY A 170 65.40 2.49 9.22
N MET A 171 66.11 1.35 9.23
CA MET A 171 67.40 1.21 8.57
C MET A 171 67.25 1.24 7.04
N LEU A 172 68.01 2.13 6.38
CA LEU A 172 68.13 2.16 4.93
C LEU A 172 69.45 1.52 4.51
N TRP A 173 69.38 0.44 3.75
CA TRP A 173 70.53 -0.38 3.40
C TRP A 173 70.61 -0.65 1.89
N SER A 174 71.83 -0.79 1.36
CA SER A 174 72.06 -1.15 -0.05
C SER A 174 72.84 -2.46 -0.20
N ASP A 175 72.37 -3.31 -1.11
CA ASP A 175 73.11 -4.51 -1.58
C ASP A 175 74.11 -4.19 -2.71
N GLY A 176 74.38 -2.90 -2.96
CA GLY A 176 75.20 -2.43 -4.08
C GLY A 176 74.43 -2.23 -5.39
N THR A 177 73.19 -2.75 -5.51
CA THR A 177 72.35 -2.59 -6.71
C THR A 177 71.05 -1.83 -6.42
N SER A 178 70.41 -2.07 -5.28
CA SER A 178 69.15 -1.43 -4.88
C SER A 178 69.20 -0.96 -3.43
N LYS A 179 68.30 -0.04 -3.08
CA LYS A 179 68.14 0.51 -1.73
C LYS A 179 66.92 -0.13 -1.09
N TYR A 180 67.03 -0.53 0.17
CA TYR A 180 65.94 -1.18 0.91
C TYR A 180 65.76 -0.51 2.26
N LEU A 181 64.51 -0.19 2.58
CA LEU A 181 64.11 0.26 3.91
C LEU A 181 63.66 -0.95 4.73
N VAL A 182 64.20 -1.12 5.92
CA VAL A 182 63.71 -2.08 6.91
C VAL A 182 62.61 -1.41 7.73
N ALA A 183 61.41 -1.98 7.68
CA ALA A 183 60.22 -1.50 8.37
C ALA A 183 59.62 -2.65 9.21
N GLY A 184 59.97 -2.70 10.49
CA GLY A 184 59.61 -3.80 11.40
C GLY A 184 60.13 -5.16 10.89
N THR A 185 59.21 -6.08 10.55
CA THR A 185 59.53 -7.41 10.00
C THR A 185 59.59 -7.45 8.47
N LYS A 186 59.53 -6.28 7.80
CA LYS A 186 59.54 -6.15 6.35
C LYS A 186 60.79 -5.46 5.82
N TYR A 187 61.15 -5.79 4.59
CA TYR A 187 62.05 -4.97 3.77
C TYR A 187 61.31 -4.48 2.53
N GLN A 188 61.44 -3.19 2.20
CA GLN A 188 60.79 -2.57 1.06
C GLN A 188 61.84 -1.99 0.13
N LYS A 189 61.75 -2.28 -1.18
CA LYS A 189 62.64 -1.68 -2.17
C LYS A 189 62.27 -0.20 -2.34
N VAL A 190 63.25 0.68 -2.31
CA VAL A 190 63.07 2.12 -2.50
C VAL A 190 63.59 2.50 -3.89
N SER A 191 62.71 2.97 -4.77
CA SER A 191 63.13 3.47 -6.09
C SER A 191 63.84 4.82 -5.94
N ASP A 192 64.56 5.28 -6.97
CA ASP A 192 65.21 6.59 -6.90
C ASP A 192 64.18 7.74 -6.76
N ALA A 193 63.00 7.60 -7.38
CA ALA A 193 61.88 8.54 -7.20
C ALA A 193 61.33 8.50 -5.77
N GLY A 194 61.13 7.30 -5.19
CA GLY A 194 60.72 7.16 -3.80
C GLY A 194 61.77 7.69 -2.81
N PHE A 195 63.06 7.47 -3.09
CA PHE A 195 64.16 7.98 -2.28
C PHE A 195 64.16 9.51 -2.22
N ALA A 196 64.01 10.16 -3.38
CA ALA A 196 63.93 11.61 -3.47
C ALA A 196 62.63 12.17 -2.85
N ALA A 197 61.48 11.56 -3.14
CA ALA A 197 60.17 12.00 -2.67
C ALA A 197 60.01 11.90 -1.15
N ASN A 198 60.70 10.95 -0.50
CA ASN A 198 60.74 10.81 0.95
C ASN A 198 61.89 11.59 1.60
N GLY A 199 62.61 12.45 0.88
CA GLY A 199 63.65 13.32 1.43
C GLY A 199 64.85 12.57 2.03
N TYR A 200 65.17 11.35 1.56
CA TYR A 200 66.36 10.63 2.03
C TYR A 200 67.65 11.26 1.49
N ASN A 201 68.71 11.17 2.31
CA ASN A 201 70.05 11.64 1.98
C ASN A 201 70.96 10.44 1.70
N ALA A 202 71.86 10.56 0.71
CA ALA A 202 72.76 9.46 0.32
C ALA A 202 73.63 8.98 1.49
N GLY A 203 74.03 9.89 2.39
CA GLY A 203 74.80 9.55 3.60
C GLY A 203 74.04 8.75 4.66
N SER A 204 72.74 8.54 4.49
CA SER A 204 71.89 7.73 5.37
C SER A 204 71.75 6.28 4.91
N VAL A 205 72.32 5.92 3.75
CA VAL A 205 72.28 4.56 3.22
C VAL A 205 73.49 3.79 3.76
N LEU A 206 73.23 2.71 4.51
CA LEU A 206 74.25 1.81 5.03
C LEU A 206 74.59 0.71 4.00
N ALA A 207 75.80 0.17 4.09
CA ALA A 207 76.31 -0.86 3.16
C ALA A 207 77.05 -2.01 3.87
N GLY A 208 76.76 -2.27 5.16
CA GLY A 208 77.38 -3.37 5.90
C GLY A 208 76.97 -4.74 5.36
N THR A 209 77.90 -5.71 5.36
CA THR A 209 77.69 -7.06 4.81
C THR A 209 77.09 -8.06 5.81
N GLY A 210 76.91 -7.65 7.07
CA GLY A 210 76.36 -8.50 8.13
C GLY A 210 74.84 -8.51 8.20
N PHE A 211 74.16 -7.61 7.51
CA PHE A 211 72.71 -7.62 7.36
C PHE A 211 72.26 -8.58 6.26
N THR A 212 71.21 -9.37 6.51
CA THR A 212 70.62 -10.28 5.53
C THR A 212 69.11 -10.16 5.50
N LYS A 213 68.50 -10.28 4.31
CA LYS A 213 67.04 -10.26 4.16
C LYS A 213 66.36 -11.58 4.58
N SER A 214 67.15 -12.60 4.96
CA SER A 214 66.70 -14.00 5.12
C SER A 214 65.66 -14.22 6.24
N GLY A 215 65.41 -13.23 7.10
CA GLY A 215 64.39 -13.26 8.16
C GLY A 215 63.30 -12.18 8.03
N LEU A 216 63.28 -11.42 6.93
CA LEU A 216 62.32 -10.33 6.68
C LEU A 216 61.44 -10.66 5.48
N THR A 217 60.18 -10.19 5.51
CA THR A 217 59.23 -10.36 4.40
C THR A 217 59.32 -9.19 3.42
N ALA A 218 59.17 -9.45 2.11
CA ALA A 218 59.16 -8.39 1.12
C ALA A 218 57.86 -7.56 1.26
N GLY A 219 58.00 -6.24 1.41
CA GLY A 219 56.89 -5.29 1.35
C GLY A 219 56.79 -4.61 -0.02
N ALA A 220 55.71 -3.83 -0.21
CA ALA A 220 55.50 -3.08 -1.45
C ALA A 220 56.63 -2.06 -1.70
N ASP A 221 56.99 -1.89 -2.97
CA ASP A 221 58.02 -0.93 -3.39
C ASP A 221 57.60 0.51 -3.07
N ILE A 222 58.55 1.29 -2.55
CA ILE A 222 58.37 2.70 -2.25
C ILE A 222 58.79 3.50 -3.48
N THR A 223 57.81 3.95 -4.25
CA THR A 223 58.01 4.70 -5.51
C THR A 223 57.61 6.17 -5.43
N VAL A 224 56.87 6.55 -4.38
CA VAL A 224 56.35 7.91 -4.12
C VAL A 224 56.56 8.30 -2.65
N ALA A 225 56.23 9.54 -2.30
CA ALA A 225 56.26 10.00 -0.92
C ALA A 225 55.25 9.23 -0.06
N MET A 226 55.66 8.84 1.16
CA MET A 226 54.82 8.18 2.15
C MET A 226 54.73 9.07 3.39
N ALA A 227 53.51 9.36 3.84
CA ALA A 227 53.27 10.31 4.93
C ALA A 227 53.98 9.94 6.24
N ASN A 228 54.12 8.64 6.55
CA ASN A 228 54.84 8.17 7.73
C ASN A 228 56.37 8.34 7.62
N LEU A 229 56.93 8.44 6.41
CA LEU A 229 58.39 8.57 6.19
C LEU A 229 58.85 10.03 6.05
N THR A 230 57.92 10.94 5.73
CA THR A 230 58.15 12.39 5.65
C THR A 230 57.76 13.11 6.94
N ASP A 231 57.03 12.47 7.85
CA ASP A 231 56.58 13.06 9.11
C ASP A 231 57.70 13.10 10.16
N ALA A 232 58.35 14.26 10.31
CA ALA A 232 59.44 14.44 11.27
C ALA A 232 59.02 14.20 12.74
N ALA A 233 57.74 14.47 13.09
CA ALA A 233 57.21 14.23 14.43
C ALA A 233 56.89 12.75 14.72
N GLN A 234 56.93 11.88 13.69
CA GLN A 234 56.69 10.44 13.78
C GLN A 234 55.35 10.09 14.47
N LYS A 235 54.29 10.85 14.17
CA LYS A 235 52.92 10.64 14.67
C LYS A 235 52.02 9.92 13.67
N VAL A 236 52.39 9.90 12.39
CA VAL A 236 51.68 9.13 11.36
C VAL A 236 52.16 7.67 11.36
N THR A 237 51.27 6.73 11.70
CA THR A 237 51.59 5.28 11.80
C THR A 237 51.08 4.43 10.62
N THR A 238 50.23 4.98 9.75
CA THR A 238 49.63 4.25 8.61
C THR A 238 50.20 4.72 7.27
N ALA A 239 50.61 3.78 6.42
CA ALA A 239 51.06 4.04 5.06
C ALA A 239 49.87 4.23 4.10
N THR A 240 49.58 5.47 3.69
CA THR A 240 48.54 5.75 2.67
C THR A 240 49.19 6.18 1.36
N TYR A 241 48.79 5.54 0.24
CA TYR A 241 49.20 5.90 -1.12
C TYR A 241 48.12 6.81 -1.74
N THR A 242 48.49 7.94 -2.34
CA THR A 242 47.57 8.76 -3.15
C THR A 242 47.85 8.56 -4.63
N VAL A 243 46.87 8.05 -5.39
CA VAL A 243 46.87 8.02 -6.86
C VAL A 243 45.88 9.09 -7.33
N SER A 244 46.33 10.00 -8.20
CA SER A 244 45.46 11.02 -8.78
C SER A 244 44.55 10.42 -9.85
N GLN A 245 43.27 10.77 -9.85
CA GLN A 245 42.25 10.22 -10.77
C GLN A 245 41.85 11.25 -11.85
N ASN A 246 41.40 10.79 -13.02
CA ASN A 246 41.12 11.67 -14.16
C ASN A 246 39.61 11.93 -14.33
N VAL A 247 39.26 13.17 -14.69
CA VAL A 247 37.93 13.60 -15.14
C VAL A 247 38.06 14.11 -16.58
N SER A 248 37.26 13.60 -17.52
CA SER A 248 37.35 14.04 -18.91
C SER A 248 36.46 15.24 -19.19
N VAL A 249 36.95 16.21 -19.96
CA VAL A 249 36.24 17.41 -20.38
C VAL A 249 36.22 17.45 -21.91
N ALA A 250 35.05 17.71 -22.49
CA ALA A 250 34.86 17.81 -23.95
C ALA A 250 33.85 18.91 -24.29
N LEU A 251 33.86 19.36 -25.55
CA LEU A 251 32.78 20.19 -26.08
C LEU A 251 31.51 19.33 -26.19
N SER A 252 30.42 19.77 -25.59
CA SER A 252 29.13 19.09 -25.71
C SER A 252 28.57 19.27 -27.12
N ALA A 253 27.85 18.25 -27.61
CA ALA A 253 27.04 18.34 -28.83
C ALA A 253 25.91 19.38 -28.72
N ASN A 254 25.51 19.76 -27.50
CA ASN A 254 24.56 20.84 -27.22
C ASN A 254 25.22 22.24 -27.22
N SER A 255 26.48 22.36 -27.65
CA SER A 255 27.11 23.67 -27.85
C SER A 255 26.49 24.36 -29.06
N PRO A 256 26.30 25.69 -29.00
CA PRO A 256 25.72 26.42 -30.11
C PRO A 256 26.69 26.46 -31.29
N ILE A 257 26.14 26.33 -32.50
CA ILE A 257 26.87 26.64 -33.73
C ILE A 257 27.00 28.16 -33.90
N SER A 258 27.89 28.61 -34.80
CA SER A 258 28.05 30.03 -35.10
C SER A 258 26.71 30.66 -35.50
N SER A 259 26.36 31.77 -34.86
CA SER A 259 25.06 32.43 -34.98
C SER A 259 25.18 33.94 -34.74
N THR A 260 24.06 34.65 -34.92
CA THR A 260 23.94 36.07 -34.61
C THR A 260 23.33 36.28 -33.24
N LEU A 261 24.07 36.98 -32.38
CA LEU A 261 23.64 37.49 -31.08
C LEU A 261 23.17 38.94 -31.23
N LEU A 262 22.39 39.43 -30.28
CA LEU A 262 21.86 40.79 -30.26
C LEU A 262 22.58 41.63 -29.19
N ASN A 263 22.90 42.89 -29.49
CA ASN A 263 23.46 43.80 -28.47
C ASN A 263 22.47 43.98 -27.32
N SER A 264 22.97 44.11 -26.10
CA SER A 264 22.15 44.27 -24.89
C SER A 264 21.25 43.09 -24.48
N GLN A 265 21.32 41.93 -25.16
CA GLN A 265 20.61 40.73 -24.73
C GLN A 265 21.21 40.13 -23.43
N GLY A 266 20.44 39.29 -22.75
CA GLY A 266 20.85 38.60 -21.52
C GLY A 266 21.26 37.15 -21.78
N VAL A 267 22.15 36.59 -20.96
CA VAL A 267 22.47 35.15 -20.87
C VAL A 267 22.58 34.38 -22.22
N ALA A 268 23.17 35.02 -23.23
CA ALA A 268 23.46 34.46 -24.55
C ALA A 268 24.33 33.21 -24.43
N HIS A 269 24.01 32.15 -25.16
CA HIS A 269 24.71 30.87 -25.09
C HIS A 269 25.97 30.89 -25.96
N LEU A 270 27.15 30.67 -25.37
CA LEU A 270 28.44 30.74 -26.07
C LEU A 270 29.08 29.36 -26.28
N ALA A 271 28.96 28.45 -25.31
CA ALA A 271 29.52 27.09 -25.38
C ALA A 271 28.83 26.17 -24.38
N THR A 272 28.93 24.86 -24.58
CA THR A 272 28.56 23.86 -23.56
C THR A 272 29.72 22.88 -23.38
N LEU A 273 30.15 22.67 -22.14
CA LEU A 273 31.22 21.73 -21.80
C LEU A 273 30.64 20.52 -21.06
N THR A 274 30.99 19.31 -21.48
CA THR A 274 30.63 18.08 -20.78
C THR A 274 31.80 17.63 -19.92
N PHE A 275 31.56 17.49 -18.62
CA PHE A 275 32.50 16.91 -17.66
C PHE A 275 32.03 15.49 -17.32
N THR A 276 32.90 14.49 -17.47
CA THR A 276 32.56 13.08 -17.20
C THR A 276 33.48 12.52 -16.13
N ASN A 277 32.86 12.02 -15.06
CA ASN A 277 33.52 11.45 -13.91
C ASN A 277 33.41 9.91 -13.94
N PRO A 278 34.50 9.18 -14.24
CA PRO A 278 34.47 7.72 -14.27
C PRO A 278 34.54 7.08 -12.87
N THR A 279 34.72 7.88 -11.81
CA THR A 279 34.96 7.35 -10.46
C THR A 279 33.65 7.01 -9.73
N SER A 280 33.75 6.16 -8.70
CA SER A 280 32.62 5.73 -7.87
C SER A 280 32.18 6.76 -6.82
N SER A 281 32.75 7.97 -6.83
CA SER A 281 32.40 9.05 -5.90
C SER A 281 32.17 10.35 -6.68
N PRO A 282 31.26 11.22 -6.22
CA PRO A 282 31.04 12.52 -6.86
C PRO A 282 32.31 13.38 -6.79
N VAL A 283 32.53 14.18 -7.82
CA VAL A 283 33.68 15.09 -7.93
C VAL A 283 33.20 16.51 -8.16
N SER A 284 33.69 17.45 -7.36
CA SER A 284 33.35 18.87 -7.48
C SER A 284 34.43 19.63 -8.24
N VAL A 285 34.02 20.47 -9.20
CA VAL A 285 34.93 21.37 -9.92
C VAL A 285 35.18 22.60 -9.05
N LYS A 286 36.43 22.85 -8.69
CA LYS A 286 36.86 23.97 -7.83
C LYS A 286 37.03 25.27 -8.61
N SER A 287 37.73 25.22 -9.74
CA SER A 287 37.95 26.38 -10.59
C SER A 287 37.78 26.04 -12.06
N LEU A 288 37.29 27.01 -12.82
CA LEU A 288 37.18 26.95 -14.28
C LEU A 288 37.64 28.29 -14.85
N LYS A 289 38.52 28.24 -15.86
CA LYS A 289 39.03 29.40 -16.56
C LYS A 289 38.79 29.26 -18.06
N LEU A 290 38.25 30.30 -18.69
CA LEU A 290 37.99 30.37 -20.12
C LEU A 290 38.69 31.57 -20.74
N THR A 291 39.05 31.46 -22.01
CA THR A 291 39.61 32.54 -22.81
C THR A 291 38.58 32.99 -23.83
N ARG A 292 38.31 34.30 -23.92
CA ARG A 292 37.46 34.91 -24.95
C ARG A 292 38.13 34.81 -26.31
N THR A 293 37.36 34.48 -27.33
CA THR A 293 37.78 34.41 -28.74
C THR A 293 36.96 35.37 -29.60
N GLY A 294 37.39 35.58 -30.86
CA GLY A 294 36.80 36.58 -31.75
C GLY A 294 37.43 37.96 -31.60
N VAL A 295 36.87 38.95 -32.30
CA VAL A 295 37.30 40.34 -32.31
C VAL A 295 36.25 41.18 -31.57
N SER A 296 36.51 41.40 -30.28
CA SER A 296 35.66 42.12 -29.33
C SER A 296 36.49 42.74 -28.20
N SER A 297 35.92 43.68 -27.44
CA SER A 297 36.53 44.18 -26.20
C SER A 297 36.13 43.29 -25.01
N ASP A 298 36.75 43.48 -23.84
CA ASP A 298 36.34 42.75 -22.63
C ASP A 298 34.93 43.17 -22.15
N LEU A 299 34.51 44.41 -22.45
CA LEU A 299 33.18 44.93 -22.13
C LEU A 299 32.06 44.34 -23.00
N THR A 300 32.38 43.57 -24.03
CA THR A 300 31.40 42.89 -24.87
C THR A 300 30.68 41.77 -24.10
N LEU A 301 31.35 41.16 -23.13
CA LEU A 301 30.79 40.16 -22.23
C LEU A 301 30.88 40.67 -20.78
N PRO A 302 30.06 41.66 -20.38
CA PRO A 302 30.15 42.27 -19.05
C PRO A 302 30.02 41.24 -17.92
N ASN A 303 29.14 40.25 -18.11
CA ASN A 303 28.93 39.16 -17.17
C ASN A 303 28.89 37.82 -17.90
N VAL A 304 29.69 36.87 -17.43
CA VAL A 304 29.68 35.48 -17.91
C VAL A 304 29.31 34.57 -16.74
N TYR A 305 28.53 33.54 -17.02
CA TYR A 305 27.96 32.65 -16.03
C TYR A 305 28.13 31.19 -16.46
N LEU A 306 28.14 30.30 -15.48
CA LEU A 306 27.99 28.87 -15.67
C LEU A 306 26.54 28.48 -15.39
N PHE A 307 25.97 27.63 -16.23
CA PHE A 307 24.59 27.17 -16.16
C PHE A 307 24.51 25.66 -16.34
N ASN A 308 23.51 25.03 -15.75
CA ASN A 308 23.00 23.74 -16.18
C ASN A 308 21.71 24.01 -16.95
N LYS A 309 21.77 23.94 -18.29
CA LYS A 309 20.72 24.41 -19.21
C LYS A 309 20.34 25.87 -18.95
N PHE A 310 19.29 26.10 -18.16
CA PHE A 310 18.72 27.40 -17.81
C PHE A 310 18.80 27.70 -16.29
N VAL A 311 19.36 26.79 -15.49
CA VAL A 311 19.59 27.00 -14.05
C VAL A 311 21.03 27.46 -13.82
N ARG A 312 21.20 28.63 -13.20
CA ARG A 312 22.52 29.24 -12.96
C ARG A 312 23.31 28.47 -11.89
N LEU A 313 24.57 28.14 -12.18
CA LEU A 313 25.48 27.43 -11.26
C LEU A 313 26.47 28.38 -10.57
N SER A 314 26.81 29.52 -11.18
CA SER A 314 27.82 30.44 -10.66
C SER A 314 27.29 31.88 -10.53
N ASP A 315 27.98 32.67 -9.74
CA ASP A 315 27.92 34.13 -9.87
C ASP A 315 28.58 34.61 -11.17
N ALA A 316 28.28 35.86 -11.53
CA ALA A 316 28.84 36.52 -12.70
C ALA A 316 30.36 36.64 -12.56
N ALA A 317 31.09 36.24 -13.61
CA ALA A 317 32.50 36.58 -13.79
C ALA A 317 32.63 37.60 -14.92
N SER A 318 33.45 38.64 -14.70
CA SER A 318 33.81 39.60 -15.74
C SER A 318 34.98 39.09 -16.57
N VAL A 319 35.09 39.57 -17.81
CA VAL A 319 36.29 39.33 -18.62
C VAL A 319 37.38 40.34 -18.24
N SER A 320 38.60 39.86 -18.03
CA SER A 320 39.78 40.70 -17.82
C SER A 320 40.96 40.17 -18.62
N SER A 321 41.53 41.01 -19.49
CA SER A 321 42.59 40.64 -20.44
C SER A 321 42.22 39.40 -21.27
N GLY A 322 40.97 39.31 -21.70
CA GLY A 322 40.43 38.18 -22.45
C GLY A 322 40.20 36.89 -21.64
N ILE A 323 40.37 36.90 -20.31
CA ILE A 323 40.17 35.74 -19.44
C ILE A 323 38.91 35.90 -18.60
N VAL A 324 38.17 34.79 -18.43
CA VAL A 324 37.06 34.65 -17.48
C VAL A 324 37.41 33.54 -16.50
N SER A 325 37.21 33.76 -15.20
CA SER A 325 37.57 32.76 -14.19
C SER A 325 36.57 32.69 -13.05
N TRP A 326 36.25 31.46 -12.63
CA TRP A 326 35.51 31.16 -11.41
C TRP A 326 36.38 30.30 -10.49
N ASN A 327 36.29 30.54 -9.18
CA ASN A 327 36.97 29.76 -8.17
C ASN A 327 36.12 29.70 -6.90
N ASP A 328 35.68 28.50 -6.53
CA ASP A 328 34.96 28.23 -5.29
C ASP A 328 35.66 27.06 -4.58
N ALA A 329 36.13 27.31 -3.36
CA ALA A 329 36.82 26.32 -2.54
C ALA A 329 35.92 25.12 -2.19
N MET A 330 34.61 25.33 -2.12
CA MET A 330 33.61 24.28 -1.87
C MET A 330 33.13 23.59 -3.16
N GLY A 331 33.47 24.16 -4.33
CA GLY A 331 33.15 23.64 -5.65
C GLY A 331 32.04 24.41 -6.35
N LEU A 332 32.27 24.79 -7.61
CA LEU A 332 31.35 25.50 -8.51
C LEU A 332 30.13 24.64 -8.88
N PHE A 333 30.35 23.36 -9.13
CA PHE A 333 29.31 22.36 -9.40
C PHE A 333 29.87 20.95 -9.19
N THR A 334 28.97 20.00 -8.97
CA THR A 334 29.30 18.60 -8.72
C THR A 334 28.98 17.73 -9.92
N ILE A 335 29.89 16.83 -10.25
CA ILE A 335 29.72 15.79 -11.27
C ILE A 335 29.39 14.48 -10.54
N PRO A 336 28.25 13.83 -10.86
CA PRO A 336 27.84 12.60 -10.19
C PRO A 336 28.87 11.47 -10.40
N ALA A 337 28.90 10.51 -9.48
CA ALA A 337 29.71 9.31 -9.60
C ALA A 337 29.32 8.51 -10.85
N GLY A 338 30.29 8.07 -11.65
CA GLY A 338 30.07 7.33 -12.89
C GLY A 338 29.26 8.06 -13.97
N GLY A 339 29.07 9.38 -13.84
CA GLY A 339 28.18 10.16 -14.70
C GLY A 339 28.83 11.42 -15.26
N SER A 340 28.02 12.21 -15.96
CA SER A 340 28.44 13.45 -16.61
C SER A 340 27.58 14.64 -16.21
N SER A 341 28.18 15.82 -16.19
CA SER A 341 27.48 17.11 -16.03
C SER A 341 27.76 18.00 -17.25
N GLU A 342 26.71 18.58 -17.82
CA GLU A 342 26.82 19.59 -18.88
C GLU A 342 26.78 21.00 -18.28
N VAL A 343 27.75 21.82 -18.64
CA VAL A 343 27.91 23.18 -18.16
C VAL A 343 27.84 24.13 -19.34
N TYR A 344 26.78 24.91 -19.37
CA TYR A 344 26.47 25.93 -20.37
C TYR A 344 27.17 27.21 -19.97
N VAL A 345 28.02 27.74 -20.85
CA VAL A 345 28.65 29.05 -20.70
C VAL A 345 27.73 30.07 -21.34
N ARG A 346 27.12 30.91 -20.50
CA ARG A 346 26.19 31.96 -20.94
C ARG A 346 26.71 33.34 -20.55
N ALA A 347 26.41 34.37 -21.32
CA ALA A 347 26.88 35.72 -21.03
C ALA A 347 25.86 36.80 -21.38
N ASP A 348 25.83 37.87 -20.59
CA ASP A 348 25.15 39.09 -21.00
C ASP A 348 25.96 39.74 -22.13
N ILE A 349 25.30 40.30 -23.15
CA ILE A 349 25.98 40.97 -24.26
C ILE A 349 25.97 42.48 -24.02
N GLY A 350 27.15 43.08 -24.10
CA GLY A 350 27.34 44.53 -24.00
C GLY A 350 26.66 45.29 -25.14
N ASP A 351 26.56 46.61 -25.00
CA ASP A 351 26.01 47.47 -26.04
C ASP A 351 27.04 47.76 -27.14
N SER A 352 27.29 46.76 -27.99
CA SER A 352 28.24 46.86 -29.10
C SER A 352 27.77 46.02 -30.29
N THR A 353 27.95 46.53 -31.52
CA THR A 353 27.52 45.86 -32.77
C THR A 353 28.71 45.64 -33.71
N GLY A 354 28.60 44.66 -34.60
CA GLY A 354 29.64 44.33 -35.59
C GLY A 354 30.86 43.58 -35.03
N GLN A 355 30.84 43.23 -33.74
CA GLN A 355 31.90 42.45 -33.09
C GLN A 355 31.66 40.95 -33.21
N THR A 356 32.73 40.17 -33.01
CA THR A 356 32.64 38.70 -32.91
C THR A 356 33.10 38.22 -31.54
N VAL A 357 32.42 37.21 -31.00
CA VAL A 357 32.69 36.71 -29.65
C VAL A 357 32.50 35.21 -29.54
N GLY A 358 33.35 34.55 -28.77
CA GLY A 358 33.22 33.14 -28.38
C GLY A 358 34.08 32.86 -27.15
N VAL A 359 34.12 31.61 -26.70
CA VAL A 359 34.94 31.17 -25.56
C VAL A 359 35.65 29.86 -25.88
N LYS A 360 36.82 29.67 -25.28
CA LYS A 360 37.55 28.39 -25.29
C LYS A 360 38.12 28.04 -23.92
N LEU A 361 38.18 26.75 -23.63
CA LEU A 361 38.98 26.20 -22.55
C LEU A 361 40.36 25.84 -23.11
N ALA A 362 41.38 26.61 -22.75
CA ALA A 362 42.66 26.60 -23.45
C ALA A 362 43.53 25.39 -23.08
N SER A 363 43.50 24.96 -21.81
CA SER A 363 44.35 23.89 -21.29
C SER A 363 43.66 23.06 -20.20
N ALA A 364 44.18 21.86 -19.93
CA ALA A 364 43.73 21.03 -18.81
C ALA A 364 43.90 21.72 -17.45
N SER A 365 44.95 22.54 -17.29
CA SER A 365 45.22 23.29 -16.05
C SER A 365 44.22 24.41 -15.77
N ASP A 366 43.39 24.79 -16.75
CA ASP A 366 42.33 25.78 -16.56
C ASP A 366 41.09 25.20 -15.83
N VAL A 367 41.11 23.91 -15.50
CA VAL A 367 40.12 23.24 -14.64
C VAL A 367 40.83 22.64 -13.44
N THR A 368 40.34 22.94 -12.23
CA THR A 368 40.78 22.25 -11.01
C THR A 368 39.60 21.66 -10.26
N PHE A 369 39.85 20.64 -9.45
CA PHE A 369 38.82 19.92 -8.70
C PHE A 369 39.07 20.03 -7.19
N VAL A 370 38.03 19.77 -6.40
CA VAL A 370 38.17 19.55 -4.96
C VAL A 370 38.74 18.14 -4.77
N GLY A 371 40.00 18.05 -4.33
CA GLY A 371 40.74 16.78 -4.19
C GLY A 371 41.75 16.53 -5.32
N ALA A 372 42.40 15.37 -5.29
CA ALA A 372 43.51 15.03 -6.21
C ALA A 372 43.03 14.48 -7.56
N PHE A 373 42.30 15.29 -8.34
CA PHE A 373 41.84 14.94 -9.69
C PHE A 373 42.49 15.80 -10.77
N ASN A 374 42.68 15.23 -11.97
CA ASN A 374 43.18 15.94 -13.14
C ASN A 374 42.13 16.02 -14.25
N ALA A 375 42.08 17.15 -14.95
CA ALA A 375 41.27 17.28 -16.16
C ALA A 375 41.99 16.63 -17.34
N THR A 376 41.25 15.91 -18.17
CA THR A 376 41.75 15.25 -19.39
C THR A 376 40.83 15.56 -20.56
N GLY A 377 41.35 15.55 -21.79
CA GLY A 377 40.58 15.93 -22.98
C GLY A 377 41.48 16.40 -24.12
N THR A 378 40.89 16.77 -25.25
CA THR A 378 41.61 17.36 -26.39
C THR A 378 41.52 18.88 -26.30
N PHE A 379 42.60 19.53 -25.85
CA PHE A 379 42.67 20.98 -25.67
C PHE A 379 43.38 21.66 -26.86
N PRO A 380 42.99 22.89 -27.26
CA PRO A 380 41.94 23.72 -26.65
C PRO A 380 40.53 23.26 -27.07
N ILE A 381 39.60 23.25 -26.11
CA ILE A 381 38.18 22.97 -26.37
C ILE A 381 37.51 24.30 -26.70
N SER A 382 37.16 24.53 -27.95
CA SER A 382 36.66 25.83 -28.44
C SER A 382 35.18 25.77 -28.81
N GLY A 383 34.39 26.71 -28.29
CA GLY A 383 33.04 26.98 -28.78
C GLY A 383 33.06 27.71 -30.11
N ALA A 384 31.89 27.86 -30.73
CA ALA A 384 31.75 28.65 -31.94
C ALA A 384 32.02 30.15 -31.67
N VAL A 385 32.37 30.88 -32.73
CA VAL A 385 32.45 32.34 -32.71
C VAL A 385 31.14 32.89 -33.29
N HIS A 386 30.50 33.81 -32.58
CA HIS A 386 29.22 34.42 -32.91
C HIS A 386 29.40 35.88 -33.32
N THR A 387 28.53 36.40 -34.18
CA THR A 387 28.50 37.82 -34.58
C THR A 387 27.46 38.58 -33.78
N ILE A 388 27.72 39.83 -33.41
CA ILE A 388 26.75 40.66 -32.66
C ILE A 388 26.10 41.68 -33.60
N ALA A 389 24.77 41.63 -33.72
CA ALA A 389 23.94 42.56 -34.48
C ALA A 389 23.21 43.56 -33.56
N ALA A 390 22.65 44.61 -34.17
CA ALA A 390 21.75 45.51 -33.46
C ALA A 390 20.42 44.81 -33.14
N SER A 391 19.93 44.97 -31.92
CA SER A 391 18.64 44.50 -31.44
C SER A 391 17.51 45.14 -32.26
N PRO A 392 16.62 44.36 -32.88
CA PRO A 392 15.43 44.87 -33.54
C PRO A 392 14.51 45.60 -32.55
N SER A 393 13.76 46.60 -33.01
CA SER A 393 12.79 47.31 -32.17
C SER A 393 11.65 46.43 -31.66
N THR A 394 11.46 45.24 -32.25
CA THR A 394 10.45 44.26 -31.82
C THR A 394 10.99 43.25 -30.81
N PHE A 395 12.29 43.23 -30.48
CA PHE A 395 12.83 42.32 -29.48
C PHE A 395 12.19 42.56 -28.11
N THR A 396 11.81 41.48 -27.42
CA THR A 396 11.17 41.53 -26.11
C THR A 396 11.96 42.37 -25.12
N SER A 397 11.24 43.12 -24.29
CA SER A 397 11.80 43.71 -23.07
C SER A 397 10.94 43.29 -21.86
N VAL A 398 11.57 42.61 -20.90
CA VAL A 398 10.94 42.17 -19.65
C VAL A 398 11.43 43.02 -18.49
N SER A 399 10.50 43.56 -17.71
CA SER A 399 10.82 44.29 -16.48
C SER A 399 10.00 43.77 -15.32
N PHE A 400 10.67 43.43 -14.22
CA PHE A 400 10.01 43.31 -12.92
C PHE A 400 9.67 44.71 -12.39
N GLY A 401 8.62 44.83 -11.60
CA GLY A 401 8.22 46.06 -10.94
C GLY A 401 9.28 46.53 -9.95
N ALA A 402 9.14 47.75 -9.44
CA ALA A 402 9.96 48.23 -8.33
C ALA A 402 9.83 47.27 -7.12
N ALA A 403 10.83 47.23 -6.24
CA ALA A 403 10.75 46.43 -5.01
C ALA A 403 9.59 46.94 -4.14
N THR A 404 8.47 46.22 -4.14
CA THR A 404 7.24 46.61 -3.40
C THR A 404 7.14 45.99 -2.01
N ASN A 405 8.18 45.28 -1.52
CA ASN A 405 8.15 44.52 -0.28
C ASN A 405 6.81 43.78 -0.11
N THR A 406 6.43 42.93 -1.06
CA THR A 406 5.13 42.25 -1.03
C THR A 406 5.32 40.75 -0.78
N PRO A 407 4.79 40.18 0.31
CA PRO A 407 4.00 40.84 1.37
C PRO A 407 4.81 41.86 2.18
N ALA A 408 4.13 42.86 2.76
CA ALA A 408 4.73 43.84 3.65
C ALA A 408 5.35 43.14 4.86
N ALA A 409 6.40 43.73 5.45
CA ALA A 409 7.08 43.12 6.59
C ALA A 409 6.11 42.95 7.78
N ALA A 410 6.16 41.78 8.42
CA ALA A 410 5.33 41.44 9.57
C ALA A 410 6.17 40.73 10.64
N THR A 411 5.89 41.01 11.91
CA THR A 411 6.69 40.51 13.05
C THR A 411 6.08 39.29 13.75
N ASP A 412 4.87 38.88 13.38
CA ASP A 412 4.11 37.82 14.05
C ASP A 412 3.24 37.07 13.02
N VAL A 413 3.89 36.29 12.16
CA VAL A 413 3.23 35.47 11.14
C VAL A 413 3.01 34.07 11.69
N ASP A 414 1.76 33.64 11.76
CA ASP A 414 1.43 32.26 12.10
C ASP A 414 1.96 31.28 11.06
N ALA A 415 2.53 30.18 11.53
CA ALA A 415 2.89 29.05 10.68
C ALA A 415 1.62 28.47 10.03
N GLN A 416 1.58 28.49 8.70
CA GLN A 416 0.39 28.17 7.92
C GLN A 416 0.77 27.65 6.53
N ASN A 417 -0.18 26.98 5.89
CA ASN A 417 -0.05 26.57 4.49
C ASN A 417 -0.44 27.73 3.56
N ASP A 418 -0.03 27.63 2.29
CA ASP A 418 -0.42 28.57 1.23
C ASP A 418 -0.04 30.04 1.49
N PHE A 419 1.02 30.29 2.27
CA PHE A 419 1.48 31.64 2.58
C PHE A 419 2.17 32.28 1.35
N THR A 420 1.69 33.45 0.94
CA THR A 420 2.33 34.22 -0.14
C THR A 420 3.57 34.93 0.39
N ILE A 421 4.75 34.51 -0.05
CA ILE A 421 6.04 34.94 0.53
C ILE A 421 6.83 35.90 -0.37
N TRP A 422 6.48 35.97 -1.65
CA TRP A 422 7.05 36.94 -2.58
C TRP A 422 6.08 37.21 -3.73
N GLN A 423 5.98 38.46 -4.16
CA GLN A 423 5.16 38.86 -5.30
C GLN A 423 5.81 40.01 -6.06
N SER A 424 5.73 39.97 -7.39
CA SER A 424 6.14 41.07 -8.25
C SER A 424 5.24 41.17 -9.48
N THR A 425 5.00 42.40 -9.95
CA THR A 425 4.37 42.65 -11.25
C THR A 425 5.44 42.62 -12.32
N VAL A 426 5.27 41.80 -13.35
CA VAL A 426 6.18 41.68 -14.49
C VAL A 426 5.51 42.29 -15.71
N THR A 427 6.23 43.18 -16.39
CA THR A 427 5.80 43.81 -17.66
C THR A 427 6.62 43.22 -18.79
N VAL A 428 5.95 42.71 -19.83
CA VAL A 428 6.56 42.23 -21.07
C VAL A 428 6.13 43.17 -22.21
N ASN A 429 7.11 43.74 -22.92
CA ASN A 429 6.88 44.68 -24.02
C ASN A 429 7.43 44.14 -25.35
N ASN A 430 6.99 44.77 -26.45
CA ASN A 430 7.39 44.52 -27.84
C ASN A 430 6.95 43.17 -28.41
N ASN A 431 7.47 42.06 -27.87
CA ASN A 431 7.13 40.70 -28.28
C ASN A 431 6.91 39.79 -27.07
N GLU A 432 6.18 38.71 -27.26
CA GLU A 432 5.94 37.69 -26.25
C GLU A 432 7.22 36.88 -25.98
N ALA A 433 7.33 36.32 -24.77
CA ALA A 433 8.50 35.54 -24.38
C ALA A 433 8.15 34.28 -23.59
N TYR A 434 9.02 33.28 -23.69
CA TYR A 434 8.95 32.04 -22.93
C TYR A 434 9.80 32.13 -21.67
N LEU A 435 9.17 31.98 -20.50
CA LEU A 435 9.84 31.83 -19.22
C LEU A 435 10.37 30.40 -19.08
N HIS A 436 11.70 30.26 -19.08
CA HIS A 436 12.38 28.97 -18.89
C HIS A 436 12.72 28.69 -17.43
N THR A 437 13.05 29.70 -16.64
CA THR A 437 13.42 29.53 -15.24
C THR A 437 13.14 30.80 -14.46
N LEU A 438 12.59 30.66 -13.26
CA LEU A 438 12.58 31.69 -12.24
C LEU A 438 13.24 31.14 -10.97
N ARG A 439 14.24 31.84 -10.47
CA ARG A 439 14.94 31.46 -9.25
C ARG A 439 14.92 32.60 -8.24
N VAL A 440 14.36 32.33 -7.07
CA VAL A 440 14.33 33.28 -5.94
C VAL A 440 15.16 32.73 -4.80
N ARG A 441 15.62 33.60 -3.90
CA ARG A 441 16.44 33.21 -2.75
C ARG A 441 15.77 33.61 -1.46
N ASN A 442 15.63 32.68 -0.53
CA ASN A 442 15.36 32.98 0.87
C ASN A 442 16.65 33.50 1.53
N ILE A 443 16.59 34.70 2.10
CA ILE A 443 17.68 35.35 2.83
C ILE A 443 17.34 35.53 4.32
N GLY A 444 16.25 34.92 4.78
CA GLY A 444 15.87 34.85 6.19
C GLY A 444 16.60 33.74 6.95
N SER A 445 16.37 33.67 8.26
CA SER A 445 17.01 32.68 9.15
C SER A 445 16.27 31.34 9.28
N ILE A 446 15.10 31.19 8.65
CA ILE A 446 14.30 29.95 8.71
C ILE A 446 15.07 28.73 8.15
N SER A 447 14.94 27.59 8.83
CA SER A 447 15.52 26.32 8.36
C SER A 447 14.75 25.78 7.16
N ALA A 448 15.44 25.10 6.24
CA ALA A 448 14.80 24.40 5.11
C ALA A 448 13.89 23.22 5.54
N SER A 449 13.94 22.81 6.82
CA SER A 449 13.01 21.82 7.41
C SER A 449 11.64 22.42 7.76
N ASP A 450 11.60 23.73 8.00
CA ASP A 450 10.47 24.42 8.63
C ASP A 450 9.61 25.17 7.59
N ILE A 451 10.03 25.11 6.33
CA ILE A 451 9.41 25.77 5.19
C ILE A 451 9.61 24.94 3.92
N GLY A 452 8.56 24.79 3.12
CA GLY A 452 8.60 23.95 1.93
C GLY A 452 7.38 24.11 1.03
N ASN A 453 7.26 23.21 0.05
CA ASN A 453 6.16 23.21 -0.92
C ASN A 453 5.98 24.56 -1.64
N TRP A 454 7.11 25.09 -2.14
CA TRP A 454 7.16 26.36 -2.83
C TRP A 454 6.49 26.25 -4.20
N ARG A 455 5.56 27.13 -4.51
CA ARG A 455 4.77 27.13 -5.74
C ARG A 455 4.84 28.49 -6.41
N LEU A 456 5.12 28.52 -7.70
CA LEU A 456 5.06 29.72 -8.52
C LEU A 456 3.68 29.81 -9.15
N TYR A 457 3.04 30.97 -9.04
CA TYR A 457 1.83 31.33 -9.76
C TYR A 457 2.11 32.51 -10.68
N VAL A 458 1.71 32.39 -11.94
CA VAL A 458 1.77 33.46 -12.95
C VAL A 458 0.35 33.74 -13.42
N ALA A 459 -0.09 34.99 -13.28
CA ALA A 459 -1.47 35.41 -13.59
C ALA A 459 -2.56 34.54 -12.92
N GLY A 460 -2.30 34.06 -11.70
CA GLY A 460 -3.22 33.24 -10.90
C GLY A 460 -3.17 31.73 -11.19
N VAL A 461 -2.41 31.28 -12.18
CA VAL A 461 -2.25 29.86 -12.53
C VAL A 461 -0.89 29.36 -12.04
N GLN A 462 -0.85 28.17 -11.44
CA GLN A 462 0.41 27.57 -11.01
C GLN A 462 1.30 27.26 -12.23
N ALA A 463 2.54 27.74 -12.21
CA ALA A 463 3.55 27.50 -13.23
C ALA A 463 4.54 26.42 -12.75
N GLY A 464 4.53 25.27 -13.43
CA GLY A 464 5.40 24.14 -13.10
C GLY A 464 5.03 23.41 -11.80
N SER A 465 5.88 22.46 -11.43
CA SER A 465 5.74 21.67 -10.20
C SER A 465 6.17 22.45 -8.96
N ALA A 466 5.62 22.09 -7.80
CA ALA A 466 6.07 22.64 -6.53
C ALA A 466 7.51 22.21 -6.22
N VAL A 467 8.33 23.15 -5.75
CA VAL A 467 9.68 22.88 -5.26
C VAL A 467 9.56 22.48 -3.79
N ALA A 468 9.95 21.25 -3.46
CA ALA A 468 9.73 20.71 -2.11
C ALA A 468 10.48 21.49 -1.03
N LYS A 469 11.75 21.86 -1.28
CA LYS A 469 12.64 22.54 -0.34
C LYS A 469 13.59 23.50 -1.07
N GLN A 470 14.02 24.55 -0.37
CA GLN A 470 15.13 25.39 -0.81
C GLN A 470 16.46 24.61 -0.76
N ASP A 471 17.42 24.98 -1.61
CA ASP A 471 18.76 24.39 -1.60
C ASP A 471 19.63 24.89 -0.42
N ALA A 472 20.86 24.39 -0.30
CA ALA A 472 21.78 24.75 0.77
C ALA A 472 22.15 26.24 0.81
N ASN A 473 21.99 26.95 -0.31
CA ASN A 473 22.24 28.38 -0.45
C ASN A 473 20.97 29.22 -0.27
N GLY A 474 19.82 28.58 0.00
CA GLY A 474 18.51 29.21 0.16
C GLY A 474 17.82 29.50 -1.17
N TYR A 475 18.28 28.98 -2.31
CA TYR A 475 17.60 29.17 -3.58
C TYR A 475 16.42 28.22 -3.77
N ILE A 476 15.36 28.77 -4.35
CA ILE A 476 14.17 28.07 -4.81
C ILE A 476 14.14 28.25 -6.33
N THR A 477 14.30 27.15 -7.05
CA THR A 477 14.43 27.15 -8.52
C THR A 477 13.19 26.53 -9.16
N PHE A 478 12.39 27.37 -9.81
CA PHE A 478 11.29 26.93 -10.67
C PHE A 478 11.83 26.71 -12.09
N ASP A 479 12.27 25.49 -12.38
CA ASP A 479 12.75 25.11 -13.71
C ASP A 479 11.57 24.71 -14.60
N LEU A 480 11.27 25.56 -15.58
CA LEU A 480 10.23 25.37 -16.59
C LEU A 480 10.83 24.98 -17.94
N SER A 481 12.12 24.69 -18.02
CA SER A 481 12.82 24.52 -19.30
C SER A 481 12.32 23.36 -20.16
N ALA A 482 11.69 22.34 -19.55
CA ALA A 482 11.07 21.23 -20.27
C ALA A 482 9.73 21.62 -20.94
N ALA A 483 9.01 22.59 -20.36
CA ALA A 483 7.76 23.13 -20.88
C ALA A 483 7.68 24.64 -20.56
N PRO A 484 8.41 25.49 -21.31
CA PRO A 484 8.52 26.91 -20.99
C PRO A 484 7.17 27.60 -21.00
N LEU A 485 6.93 28.46 -20.01
CA LEU A 485 5.66 29.18 -19.91
C LEU A 485 5.67 30.38 -20.84
N ARG A 486 4.75 30.40 -21.82
CA ARG A 486 4.55 31.57 -22.68
C ARG A 486 3.92 32.73 -21.89
N VAL A 487 4.59 33.87 -21.86
CA VAL A 487 4.14 35.10 -21.20
C VAL A 487 3.83 36.14 -22.26
N LYS A 488 2.56 36.56 -22.31
CA LYS A 488 2.07 37.54 -23.28
C LYS A 488 2.56 38.95 -22.95
N THR A 489 2.52 39.83 -23.95
CA THR A 489 2.78 41.26 -23.75
C THR A 489 1.73 41.87 -22.80
N GLY A 490 2.14 42.90 -22.05
CA GLY A 490 1.36 43.52 -20.98
C GLY A 490 1.90 43.18 -19.60
N THR A 491 1.06 43.33 -18.57
CA THR A 491 1.44 43.11 -17.17
C THR A 491 0.87 41.80 -16.63
N SER A 492 1.67 41.08 -15.83
CA SER A 492 1.27 39.84 -15.16
C SER A 492 1.83 39.79 -13.75
N THR A 493 1.06 39.25 -12.80
CA THR A 493 1.53 39.05 -11.43
C THR A 493 2.25 37.70 -11.32
N PHE A 494 3.48 37.75 -10.83
CA PHE A 494 4.26 36.58 -10.44
C PHE A 494 4.22 36.49 -8.92
N LYS A 495 3.83 35.33 -8.40
CA LYS A 495 3.59 35.11 -6.97
C LYS A 495 4.22 33.79 -6.54
N VAL A 496 5.03 33.81 -5.49
CA VAL A 496 5.57 32.60 -4.85
C VAL A 496 4.81 32.36 -3.56
N VAL A 497 4.31 31.13 -3.42
CA VAL A 497 3.54 30.64 -2.28
C VAL A 497 4.31 29.49 -1.64
N THR A 498 4.26 29.35 -0.32
CA THR A 498 4.96 28.30 0.42
C THR A 498 4.17 27.88 1.65
N ASP A 499 4.46 26.68 2.16
CA ASP A 499 3.92 26.23 3.44
C ASP A 499 4.98 26.43 4.53
N ILE A 500 4.59 27.10 5.62
CA ILE A 500 5.42 27.36 6.80
C ILE A 500 4.95 26.38 7.87
N THR A 501 5.80 25.42 8.21
CA THR A 501 5.48 24.39 9.22
C THR A 501 6.02 24.76 10.60
N GLY A 502 7.15 25.47 10.66
CA GLY A 502 7.80 25.83 11.91
C GLY A 502 8.66 27.09 11.81
N GLY A 503 9.66 27.18 12.69
CA GLY A 503 10.66 28.24 12.66
C GLY A 503 10.30 29.47 13.49
N THR A 504 9.52 29.32 14.57
CA THR A 504 9.23 30.41 15.52
C THR A 504 10.48 31.23 15.87
N THR A 505 10.33 32.57 15.94
CA THR A 505 11.38 33.60 16.07
C THR A 505 12.32 33.76 14.87
N ARG A 506 12.30 32.83 13.90
CA ARG A 506 13.09 32.95 12.67
C ARG A 506 12.37 33.82 11.66
N THR A 507 13.14 34.30 10.69
CA THR A 507 12.63 35.16 9.63
C THR A 507 12.61 34.45 8.29
N VAL A 508 11.65 34.81 7.45
CA VAL A 508 11.58 34.44 6.05
C VAL A 508 11.51 35.72 5.23
N THR A 509 12.41 35.86 4.27
CA THR A 509 12.33 36.94 3.26
C THR A 509 12.91 36.38 1.99
N VAL A 510 12.16 36.51 0.90
CA VAL A 510 12.51 35.94 -0.38
C VAL A 510 12.71 37.08 -1.36
N GLY A 511 13.65 36.92 -2.30
CA GLY A 511 13.71 37.82 -3.43
C GLY A 511 14.55 37.35 -4.59
N LEU A 512 14.33 38.01 -5.72
CA LEU A 512 15.05 37.79 -6.97
C LEU A 512 16.39 38.52 -6.89
N ARG A 513 17.50 37.78 -6.98
CA ARG A 513 18.84 38.31 -6.69
C ARG A 513 19.54 38.90 -7.90
N ASN A 514 19.40 38.28 -9.07
CA ASN A 514 20.12 38.66 -10.29
C ASN A 514 19.18 38.61 -11.49
N SER A 515 19.47 39.41 -12.53
CA SER A 515 18.75 39.35 -13.82
C SER A 515 18.80 37.94 -14.42
N ALA A 516 19.95 37.27 -14.33
CA ALA A 516 20.18 35.91 -14.81
C ALA A 516 19.45 34.81 -13.99
N ASP A 517 18.78 35.16 -12.89
CA ASP A 517 17.92 34.24 -12.13
C ASP A 517 16.48 34.18 -12.70
N ALA A 518 16.14 35.00 -13.71
CA ALA A 518 14.89 34.94 -14.45
C ALA A 518 15.19 34.90 -15.96
N ILE A 519 14.90 33.79 -16.64
CA ILE A 519 15.23 33.64 -18.06
C ILE A 519 13.96 33.68 -18.90
N PHE A 520 13.85 34.74 -19.69
CA PHE A 520 12.85 34.93 -20.73
C PHE A 520 13.52 34.85 -22.10
N VAL A 521 12.99 34.01 -22.97
CA VAL A 521 13.45 33.87 -24.36
C VAL A 521 12.38 34.43 -25.29
N ASP A 522 12.76 35.39 -26.12
CA ASP A 522 11.87 36.00 -27.13
C ASP A 522 11.33 34.94 -28.10
N GLU A 523 10.02 34.99 -28.37
CA GLU A 523 9.31 34.02 -29.23
C GLU A 523 9.82 34.02 -30.69
N ASP A 524 10.12 35.19 -31.26
CA ASP A 524 10.47 35.32 -32.68
C ASP A 524 11.97 35.14 -32.92
N TYR A 525 12.79 35.69 -32.02
CA TYR A 525 14.24 35.71 -32.19
C TYR A 525 14.95 34.53 -31.53
N SER A 526 14.27 33.81 -30.63
CA SER A 526 14.87 32.72 -29.84
C SER A 526 16.14 33.16 -29.08
N GLN A 527 16.18 34.45 -28.69
CA GLN A 527 17.26 35.07 -27.94
C GLN A 527 16.75 35.48 -26.55
N ALA A 528 17.59 35.33 -25.53
CA ALA A 528 17.20 35.65 -24.16
C ALA A 528 17.25 37.17 -23.88
N ASP A 529 16.19 37.70 -23.26
CA ASP A 529 16.11 39.09 -22.84
C ASP A 529 16.98 39.34 -21.59
N ARG A 530 17.50 40.58 -21.48
CA ARG A 530 18.16 41.03 -20.25
C ARG A 530 17.14 41.72 -19.35
N VAL A 531 16.58 40.92 -18.44
CA VAL A 531 15.58 41.35 -17.48
C VAL A 531 15.97 42.65 -16.77
N LEU A 532 15.02 43.58 -16.70
CA LEU A 532 15.12 44.88 -16.06
C LEU A 532 14.37 44.91 -14.71
N ALA A 533 14.67 45.94 -13.91
CA ALA A 533 13.90 46.29 -12.71
C ALA A 533 13.38 47.72 -12.85
N ALA A 534 12.06 47.91 -12.75
CA ALA A 534 11.36 49.17 -12.96
C ALA A 534 11.77 49.91 -14.25
N GLY A 535 11.99 49.18 -15.35
CA GLY A 535 12.43 49.73 -16.65
C GLY A 535 13.89 50.18 -16.71
N SER A 536 14.70 49.88 -15.69
CA SER A 536 16.11 50.26 -15.58
C SER A 536 17.00 49.03 -15.35
N THR A 537 18.32 49.22 -15.22
CA THR A 537 19.26 48.15 -14.88
C THR A 537 18.76 47.36 -13.68
N PHE A 538 18.79 46.04 -13.77
CA PHE A 538 18.27 45.16 -12.73
C PHE A 538 18.92 45.44 -11.36
N ALA A 539 18.08 45.49 -10.33
CA ALA A 539 18.48 45.50 -8.93
C ALA A 539 17.67 44.42 -8.19
N ALA A 540 18.23 43.85 -7.13
CA ALA A 540 17.56 42.82 -6.35
C ALA A 540 16.20 43.30 -5.82
N THR A 541 15.18 42.43 -5.88
CA THR A 541 13.82 42.74 -5.44
C THR A 541 13.38 41.82 -4.31
N ASP A 542 13.25 42.39 -3.12
CA ASP A 542 13.06 41.65 -1.88
C ASP A 542 11.60 41.80 -1.41
N ALA A 543 11.04 40.72 -0.88
CA ALA A 543 9.79 40.78 -0.11
C ALA A 543 10.06 41.32 1.30
N GLY A 544 9.01 41.85 1.94
CA GLY A 544 9.10 42.25 3.34
C GLY A 544 9.45 41.05 4.23
N GLN A 545 10.29 41.28 5.24
CA GLN A 545 10.68 40.25 6.19
C GLN A 545 9.48 39.80 7.03
N GLN A 546 9.26 38.48 7.06
CA GLN A 546 8.23 37.84 7.86
C GLN A 546 8.89 37.14 9.04
N THR A 547 8.60 37.57 10.26
CA THR A 547 9.03 36.86 11.48
C THR A 547 7.95 35.88 11.89
N ILE A 548 8.32 34.61 12.05
CA ILE A 548 7.37 33.57 12.44
C ILE A 548 7.01 33.71 13.92
N GLY A 549 5.72 33.80 14.19
CA GLY A 549 5.14 33.95 15.52
C GLY A 549 5.35 32.73 16.42
N SER A 550 4.83 32.84 17.64
CA SER A 550 4.87 31.75 18.61
C SER A 550 4.04 30.55 18.16
N GLY A 551 4.48 29.32 18.47
CA GLY A 551 3.76 28.14 17.98
C GLY A 551 2.43 27.87 18.68
N ALA A 552 1.58 27.08 18.04
CA ALA A 552 0.28 26.67 18.55
C ALA A 552 0.14 25.16 18.56
N LEU A 553 -0.71 24.65 19.45
CA LEU A 553 -1.14 23.26 19.46
C LEU A 553 -2.63 23.20 19.09
N THR A 554 -2.97 22.43 18.08
CA THR A 554 -4.36 22.14 17.72
C THR A 554 -4.70 20.71 18.10
N VAL A 555 -5.87 20.52 18.69
CA VAL A 555 -6.42 19.20 19.04
C VAL A 555 -7.64 18.96 18.16
N THR A 556 -7.66 17.87 17.40
CA THR A 556 -8.77 17.53 16.50
C THR A 556 -9.19 16.08 16.70
N LYS A 557 -10.51 15.81 16.77
CA LYS A 557 -11.01 14.43 16.76
C LYS A 557 -10.60 13.74 15.46
N ARG A 558 -10.12 12.50 15.56
CA ARG A 558 -9.77 11.70 14.39
C ARG A 558 -11.00 11.05 13.76
N THR A 559 -10.93 10.79 12.46
CA THR A 559 -11.98 10.09 11.72
C THR A 559 -12.13 8.63 12.13
N ASP A 560 -11.08 8.02 12.67
CA ASP A 560 -11.05 6.64 13.19
C ASP A 560 -11.30 6.55 14.71
N SER A 561 -11.77 7.64 15.33
CA SER A 561 -12.24 7.60 16.72
C SER A 561 -13.35 6.55 16.87
N PRO A 562 -13.34 5.71 17.93
CA PRO A 562 -14.34 4.67 18.16
C PRO A 562 -15.77 5.21 17.98
N SER A 563 -16.65 4.45 17.36
CA SER A 563 -18.07 4.79 17.13
C SER A 563 -18.99 3.58 17.27
N ASN A 564 -18.44 2.43 17.63
CA ASN A 564 -19.18 1.19 17.77
C ASN A 564 -19.64 1.03 19.23
N LYS A 565 -20.57 0.09 19.43
CA LYS A 565 -21.02 -0.30 20.75
C LYS A 565 -19.85 -0.88 21.57
N VAL A 566 -19.87 -0.61 22.87
CA VAL A 566 -18.92 -1.13 23.86
C VAL A 566 -19.62 -2.14 24.75
N ILE A 567 -18.91 -3.18 25.17
CA ILE A 567 -19.54 -4.26 25.97
C ILE A 567 -19.48 -3.89 27.44
N ILE A 568 -20.58 -4.09 28.16
CA ILE A 568 -20.64 -3.91 29.62
C ILE A 568 -19.56 -4.76 30.33
N GLY A 569 -18.86 -4.17 31.30
CA GLY A 569 -17.77 -4.83 32.03
C GLY A 569 -16.46 -5.01 31.25
N ALA A 570 -16.40 -4.63 29.96
CA ALA A 570 -15.19 -4.79 29.16
C ALA A 570 -14.04 -3.91 29.67
N SER A 571 -12.84 -4.48 29.71
CA SER A 571 -11.64 -3.78 30.18
C SER A 571 -10.85 -3.12 29.05
N ASN A 572 -10.17 -2.00 29.35
CA ASN A 572 -9.24 -1.30 28.46
C ASN A 572 -9.84 -0.95 27.08
N VAL A 573 -11.10 -0.52 27.09
CA VAL A 573 -11.88 -0.13 25.91
C VAL A 573 -11.48 1.27 25.46
N ALA A 574 -11.25 1.46 24.16
CA ALA A 574 -10.97 2.77 23.60
C ALA A 574 -12.24 3.62 23.52
N LEU A 575 -12.23 4.79 24.14
CA LEU A 575 -13.38 5.68 24.26
C LEU A 575 -13.31 6.87 23.28
N GLY A 576 -12.12 7.25 22.83
CA GLY A 576 -11.95 8.36 21.90
C GLY A 576 -10.52 8.49 21.37
N ARG A 577 -10.38 9.03 20.16
CA ARG A 577 -9.08 9.31 19.52
C ARG A 577 -9.03 10.73 18.96
N TRP A 578 -7.91 11.42 19.21
CA TRP A 578 -7.64 12.78 18.78
C TRP A 578 -6.21 12.93 18.25
N ASP A 579 -5.99 13.86 17.33
CA ASP A 579 -4.65 14.27 16.89
C ASP A 579 -4.26 15.56 17.60
N LEU A 580 -3.03 15.58 18.12
CA LEU A 580 -2.34 16.76 18.58
C LEU A 580 -1.37 17.22 17.48
N LYS A 581 -1.59 18.42 16.94
CA LYS A 581 -0.74 19.01 15.90
C LYS A 581 -0.09 20.28 16.40
N ALA A 582 1.24 20.28 16.48
CA ALA A 582 2.04 21.48 16.72
C ALA A 582 2.29 22.24 15.42
N THR A 583 2.28 23.57 15.48
CA THR A 583 2.73 24.48 14.41
C THR A 583 3.69 25.51 15.00
N GLY A 584 4.63 26.03 14.20
CA GLY A 584 5.59 27.05 14.63
C GLY A 584 6.79 26.49 15.40
N GLU A 585 6.53 25.78 16.51
CA GLU A 585 7.57 25.18 17.35
C GLU A 585 7.11 23.88 18.00
N SER A 586 8.05 23.09 18.54
CA SER A 586 7.72 21.91 19.32
C SER A 586 6.98 22.28 20.59
N MET A 587 5.93 21.51 20.90
CA MET A 587 5.04 21.72 22.03
C MET A 587 5.21 20.56 23.01
N LYS A 588 5.75 20.83 24.20
CA LYS A 588 5.82 19.85 25.28
C LYS A 588 4.54 19.93 26.10
N VAL A 589 3.70 18.91 26.00
CA VAL A 589 2.42 18.83 26.71
C VAL A 589 2.66 18.15 28.05
N GLU A 590 2.44 18.86 29.15
CA GLU A 590 2.75 18.38 30.50
C GLU A 590 1.56 17.72 31.19
N SER A 591 0.34 18.12 30.83
CA SER A 591 -0.89 17.46 31.26
C SER A 591 -2.02 17.65 30.24
N LEU A 592 -3.00 16.74 30.26
CA LEU A 592 -4.28 16.91 29.58
C LEU A 592 -5.41 16.44 30.51
N ARG A 593 -6.59 17.02 30.30
CA ARG A 593 -7.81 16.67 31.03
C ARG A 593 -8.75 15.90 30.15
N PHE A 594 -9.31 14.83 30.68
CA PHE A 594 -10.29 14.01 30.00
C PHE A 594 -11.52 13.82 30.89
N ALA A 595 -12.67 13.75 30.25
CA ALA A 595 -13.93 13.44 30.91
C ALA A 595 -14.80 12.64 29.95
N TYR A 596 -15.97 12.19 30.42
CA TYR A 596 -17.04 11.71 29.57
C TYR A 596 -18.37 12.29 30.04
N ALA A 597 -19.31 12.46 29.13
CA ALA A 597 -20.71 12.70 29.48
C ALA A 597 -21.47 11.38 29.38
N ALA A 598 -22.28 11.01 30.37
CA ALA A 598 -23.12 9.80 30.34
C ALA A 598 -24.62 10.10 30.22
N SER A 599 -25.41 9.17 29.68
CA SER A 599 -26.87 9.26 29.67
C SER A 599 -27.50 9.01 31.04
N ASP A 600 -26.87 8.18 31.87
CA ASP A 600 -27.25 7.94 33.25
C ASP A 600 -26.28 8.67 34.19
N ALA A 601 -26.83 9.60 34.98
CA ALA A 601 -26.08 10.38 35.97
C ALA A 601 -25.58 9.54 37.16
N ALA A 602 -26.05 8.29 37.31
CA ALA A 602 -25.53 7.35 38.28
C ALA A 602 -24.10 6.86 37.93
N ILE A 603 -23.70 6.89 36.65
CA ILE A 603 -22.36 6.45 36.21
C ILE A 603 -21.34 7.56 36.45
N GLN A 604 -20.87 7.70 37.68
CA GLN A 604 -20.05 8.85 38.09
C GLN A 604 -18.57 8.72 37.73
N GLN A 605 -18.02 7.49 37.69
CA GLN A 605 -16.60 7.28 37.38
C GLN A 605 -16.34 5.95 36.67
N LEU A 606 -15.65 5.94 35.53
CA LEU A 606 -15.18 4.69 34.92
C LEU A 606 -13.82 4.25 35.49
N ARG A 607 -13.63 2.95 35.70
CA ARG A 607 -12.36 2.38 36.20
C ARG A 607 -11.22 2.47 35.17
N ASN A 608 -9.99 2.52 35.69
CA ASN A 608 -8.75 2.33 34.92
C ASN A 608 -8.62 3.21 33.65
N GLY A 609 -9.08 4.46 33.74
CA GLY A 609 -8.82 5.48 32.75
C GLY A 609 -7.32 5.62 32.46
N ALA A 610 -6.94 5.59 31.19
CA ALA A 610 -5.56 5.61 30.72
C ALA A 610 -5.45 6.34 29.38
N VAL A 611 -4.36 7.08 29.20
CA VAL A 611 -4.09 7.84 27.98
C VAL A 611 -2.91 7.21 27.25
N TYR A 612 -3.03 7.06 25.93
CA TYR A 612 -1.99 6.52 25.07
C TYR A 612 -1.60 7.55 24.01
N ALA A 613 -0.30 7.75 23.81
CA ALA A 613 0.27 8.52 22.70
C ALA A 613 0.92 7.56 21.70
N ASP A 614 0.47 7.60 20.45
CA ASP A 614 0.92 6.71 19.35
C ASP A 614 0.97 5.22 19.75
N GLY A 615 -0.02 4.80 20.55
CA GLY A 615 -0.17 3.42 21.03
C GLY A 615 0.60 3.07 22.31
N VAL A 616 1.39 4.00 22.87
CA VAL A 616 2.13 3.80 24.12
C VAL A 616 1.44 4.56 25.25
N GLN A 617 1.18 3.89 26.38
CA GLN A 617 0.57 4.55 27.54
C GLN A 617 1.46 5.66 28.07
N ILE A 618 0.87 6.84 28.30
CA ILE A 618 1.50 8.01 28.91
C ILE A 618 0.72 8.42 30.17
N GLY A 619 1.46 8.85 31.21
CA GLY A 619 0.86 9.11 32.52
C GLY A 619 0.50 7.82 33.29
N SER A 620 -0.26 7.97 34.38
CA SER A 620 -0.74 6.87 35.22
C SER A 620 -2.18 6.49 34.89
N THR A 621 -2.61 5.30 35.31
CA THR A 621 -4.03 4.93 35.34
C THR A 621 -4.76 5.67 36.47
N ALA A 622 -5.97 6.15 36.24
CA ALA A 622 -6.81 6.81 37.24
C ALA A 622 -8.30 6.52 36.97
N SER A 623 -9.20 6.76 37.93
CA SER A 623 -10.64 6.80 37.61
C SER A 623 -10.89 7.89 36.56
N LEU A 624 -11.57 7.56 35.48
CA LEU A 624 -12.06 8.54 34.52
C LEU A 624 -13.36 9.14 35.07
N LEU A 625 -13.41 10.45 35.26
CA LEU A 625 -14.54 11.14 35.88
C LEU A 625 -15.54 11.63 34.83
N GLU A 626 -16.82 11.58 35.19
CA GLU A 626 -17.93 12.13 34.40
C GLU A 626 -17.90 13.67 34.41
N ASP A 627 -18.39 14.33 33.36
CA ASP A 627 -18.23 15.78 33.13
C ASP A 627 -19.14 16.68 33.99
N SER A 628 -20.05 16.07 34.75
CA SER A 628 -20.88 16.67 35.79
C SER A 628 -20.50 16.21 37.21
N TYR A 629 -19.47 15.36 37.34
CA TYR A 629 -18.91 14.98 38.65
C TYR A 629 -18.38 16.19 39.43
N SER A 630 -18.27 16.09 40.76
CA SER A 630 -17.79 17.18 41.63
C SER A 630 -16.44 17.77 41.17
N THR A 631 -15.57 16.93 40.60
CA THR A 631 -14.45 17.32 39.74
C THR A 631 -14.76 16.83 38.33
N THR A 632 -15.10 17.74 37.42
CA THR A 632 -15.68 17.44 36.10
C THR A 632 -14.68 16.87 35.06
N TYR A 633 -13.54 16.37 35.50
CA TYR A 633 -12.48 15.82 34.65
C TYR A 633 -11.45 15.02 35.45
N THR A 634 -10.79 14.09 34.79
CA THR A 634 -9.54 13.47 35.23
C THR A 634 -8.36 14.14 34.53
N GLU A 635 -7.42 14.69 35.31
CA GLU A 635 -6.18 15.27 34.78
C GLU A 635 -5.06 14.22 34.79
N TYR A 636 -4.45 13.99 33.64
CA TYR A 636 -3.29 13.11 33.48
C TYR A 636 -2.05 13.96 33.30
N SER A 637 -1.04 13.76 34.15
CA SER A 637 0.27 14.39 34.00
C SER A 637 1.22 13.49 33.22
N PHE A 638 1.91 14.07 32.25
CA PHE A 638 2.80 13.37 31.33
C PHE A 638 4.28 13.68 31.61
N GLY A 639 4.59 14.71 32.39
CA GLY A 639 5.97 15.10 32.69
C GLY A 639 6.75 15.42 31.40
N SER A 640 7.70 14.55 31.02
CA SER A 640 8.52 14.71 29.81
C SER A 640 8.16 13.76 28.67
N SER A 641 7.05 13.01 28.80
CA SER A 641 6.72 11.92 27.88
C SER A 641 6.02 12.34 26.58
N LEU A 642 5.52 13.58 26.48
CA LEU A 642 4.78 14.05 25.31
C LEU A 642 5.36 15.35 24.76
N ILE A 643 6.05 15.25 23.62
CA ILE A 643 6.52 16.38 22.81
C ILE A 643 5.98 16.23 21.41
N VAL A 644 5.16 17.18 20.97
CA VAL A 644 4.58 17.23 19.64
C VAL A 644 5.45 18.14 18.78
N VAL A 645 6.06 17.59 17.73
CA VAL A 645 6.95 18.32 16.82
C VAL A 645 6.16 18.81 15.59
N PRO A 646 6.40 20.04 15.08
CA PRO A 646 5.72 20.50 13.88
C PRO A 646 5.92 19.58 12.69
N GLY A 647 4.84 19.29 11.97
CA GLY A 647 4.84 18.37 10.83
C GLY A 647 4.67 16.89 11.20
N THR A 648 4.72 16.52 12.48
CA THR A 648 4.48 15.15 12.96
C THR A 648 3.44 15.15 14.08
N PRO A 649 2.13 15.12 13.74
CA PRO A 649 1.07 15.03 14.73
C PRO A 649 1.18 13.75 15.58
N VAL A 650 0.78 13.83 16.84
CA VAL A 650 0.74 12.69 17.77
C VAL A 650 -0.71 12.26 17.97
N THR A 651 -0.97 10.95 17.88
CA THR A 651 -2.29 10.39 18.14
C THR A 651 -2.48 10.16 19.62
N ILE A 652 -3.54 10.73 20.20
CA ILE A 652 -3.95 10.52 21.59
C ILE A 652 -5.19 9.63 21.62
N GLU A 653 -5.13 8.54 22.39
CA GLU A 653 -6.24 7.61 22.61
C GLU A 653 -6.56 7.53 24.11
N LEU A 654 -7.83 7.73 24.47
CA LEU A 654 -8.32 7.52 25.83
C LEU A 654 -8.92 6.12 25.92
N ARG A 655 -8.55 5.38 26.96
CA ARG A 655 -9.13 4.08 27.31
C ARG A 655 -9.65 4.06 28.74
N ALA A 656 -10.65 3.25 29.02
CA ALA A 656 -11.09 2.91 30.38
C ALA A 656 -11.78 1.53 30.39
N ASP A 657 -12.09 1.03 31.57
CA ASP A 657 -12.98 -0.12 31.73
C ASP A 657 -14.44 0.36 31.77
N ILE A 658 -15.35 -0.36 31.12
CA ILE A 658 -16.78 -0.06 31.11
C ILE A 658 -17.41 -0.61 32.40
N PHE A 659 -17.07 0.02 33.52
CA PHE A 659 -17.52 -0.37 34.85
C PHE A 659 -17.41 0.83 35.79
N ASP A 660 -18.49 1.15 36.50
CA ASP A 660 -18.53 2.29 37.41
C ASP A 660 -17.75 2.02 38.72
N ASN A 661 -16.98 3.02 39.18
CA ASN A 661 -16.02 2.91 40.28
C ASN A 661 -16.46 3.67 41.54
N ASP A 662 -17.72 4.12 41.61
CA ASP A 662 -18.21 4.89 42.75
C ASP A 662 -18.59 4.04 43.98
N GLY A 663 -18.41 2.72 43.87
CA GLY A 663 -18.74 1.72 44.88
C GLY A 663 -19.86 0.78 44.47
N THR A 664 -20.67 1.16 43.47
CA THR A 664 -21.67 0.32 42.79
C THR A 664 -21.40 0.34 41.29
N ASP A 665 -21.65 -0.76 40.58
CA ASP A 665 -21.61 -0.74 39.11
C ASP A 665 -22.98 -0.32 38.57
N SER A 666 -23.08 0.92 38.12
CA SER A 666 -24.30 1.49 37.55
C SER A 666 -24.36 1.38 36.01
N THR A 667 -23.39 0.72 35.37
CA THR A 667 -23.41 0.55 33.91
C THR A 667 -24.48 -0.47 33.49
N THR A 668 -25.33 -0.12 32.53
CA THR A 668 -26.40 -1.00 32.03
C THR A 668 -26.48 -1.01 30.50
N ASP A 669 -27.23 -1.98 29.96
CA ASP A 669 -27.52 -2.06 28.52
C ASP A 669 -28.25 -0.79 28.03
N ALA A 670 -27.87 -0.31 26.85
CA ALA A 670 -28.35 0.92 26.22
C ALA A 670 -27.92 2.26 26.87
N ASP A 671 -27.14 2.24 27.95
CA ASP A 671 -26.47 3.46 28.42
C ASP A 671 -25.52 3.99 27.36
N THR A 672 -25.34 5.30 27.30
CA THR A 672 -24.44 5.93 26.33
C THR A 672 -23.47 6.87 27.03
N PHE A 673 -22.28 7.02 26.47
CA PHE A 673 -21.35 8.05 26.89
C PHE A 673 -20.56 8.65 25.73
N THR A 674 -20.09 9.88 25.91
CA THR A 674 -19.25 10.59 24.95
C THR A 674 -17.98 11.07 25.65
N ALA A 675 -16.83 10.48 25.32
CA ALA A 675 -15.55 10.91 25.85
C ALA A 675 -15.11 12.26 25.25
N GLN A 676 -14.35 13.06 26.01
CA GLN A 676 -13.83 14.34 25.57
C GLN A 676 -12.44 14.63 26.14
N ILE A 677 -11.64 15.37 25.37
CA ILE A 677 -10.52 16.13 25.94
C ILE A 677 -11.10 17.45 26.42
N SER A 678 -11.16 17.64 27.73
CA SER A 678 -11.72 18.84 28.35
C SER A 678 -10.80 20.04 28.14
N ALA A 679 -11.38 21.24 28.16
CA ALA A 679 -10.58 22.47 28.15
C ALA A 679 -9.65 22.49 29.38
N SER A 680 -8.38 22.87 29.18
CA SER A 680 -7.50 23.12 30.32
C SER A 680 -7.91 24.41 31.01
N SER A 681 -7.80 24.51 32.34
CA SER A 681 -8.02 25.77 33.09
C SER A 681 -6.73 26.43 33.57
N SER A 682 -5.59 25.85 33.20
CA SER A 682 -4.24 26.34 33.50
C SER A 682 -3.33 26.15 32.29
N THR A 683 -2.20 26.84 32.25
CA THR A 683 -1.20 26.58 31.23
C THR A 683 -0.58 25.20 31.44
N ASN A 684 -0.70 24.33 30.44
CA ASN A 684 -0.33 22.92 30.51
C ASN A 684 0.63 22.50 29.39
N THR A 685 1.01 23.43 28.51
CA THR A 685 1.90 23.15 27.39
C THR A 685 3.02 24.18 27.33
N LEU A 686 4.27 23.69 27.37
CA LEU A 686 5.47 24.49 27.17
C LEU A 686 5.80 24.59 25.68
N ARG A 687 5.95 25.82 25.20
CA ARG A 687 6.50 26.14 23.89
C ARG A 687 8.03 26.05 23.95
N VAL A 688 8.61 25.04 23.30
CA VAL A 688 10.00 24.63 23.55
C VAL A 688 11.03 25.66 23.10
N SER A 689 10.77 26.39 22.02
CA SER A 689 11.72 27.38 21.47
C SER A 689 11.58 28.74 22.14
N THR A 690 10.34 29.19 22.39
CA THR A 690 10.08 30.48 23.04
C THR A 690 10.20 30.44 24.56
N GLY A 691 10.12 29.25 25.18
CA GLY A 691 10.14 29.07 26.64
C GLY A 691 8.89 29.59 27.34
N SER A 692 7.83 29.88 26.59
CA SER A 692 6.55 30.39 27.10
C SER A 692 5.54 29.26 27.34
N TYR A 693 4.54 29.52 28.18
CA TYR A 693 3.47 28.57 28.48
C TYR A 693 2.15 29.00 27.85
N ALA A 694 1.39 28.02 27.37
CA ALA A 694 0.07 28.23 26.80
C ALA A 694 -0.90 27.12 27.26
N GLN A 695 -2.18 27.40 27.09
CA GLN A 695 -3.28 26.53 27.51
C GLN A 695 -3.88 25.82 26.29
N TYR A 696 -3.87 24.48 26.30
CA TYR A 696 -4.46 23.65 25.24
C TYR A 696 -5.15 22.40 25.78
N PRO A 697 -6.25 21.93 25.18
CA PRO A 697 -7.04 22.67 24.21
C PRO A 697 -7.75 23.86 24.89
N ALA A 698 -8.04 24.90 24.11
CA ALA A 698 -8.73 26.10 24.62
C ALA A 698 -10.23 25.85 24.89
N GLY A 699 -10.81 24.83 24.23
CA GLY A 699 -12.17 24.36 24.43
C GLY A 699 -12.21 22.83 24.43
N ALA A 700 -13.30 22.24 24.91
CA ALA A 700 -13.44 20.79 24.89
C ALA A 700 -13.51 20.25 23.46
N VAL A 701 -12.84 19.12 23.21
CA VAL A 701 -12.87 18.42 21.93
C VAL A 701 -13.57 17.08 22.13
N VAL A 702 -14.83 17.03 21.72
CA VAL A 702 -15.74 15.91 21.96
C VAL A 702 -15.49 14.76 20.99
N GLY A 703 -15.53 13.53 21.51
CA GLY A 703 -15.42 12.26 20.80
C GLY A 703 -16.66 11.90 19.97
N ASN A 704 -16.90 10.61 19.78
CA ASN A 704 -18.17 10.09 19.27
C ASN A 704 -19.00 9.56 20.45
N LEU A 705 -20.31 9.47 20.25
CA LEU A 705 -21.22 8.77 21.16
C LEU A 705 -20.93 7.27 21.08
N LEU A 706 -20.74 6.63 22.23
CA LEU A 706 -20.62 5.18 22.39
C LEU A 706 -21.81 4.68 23.18
N GLU A 707 -22.35 3.53 22.78
CA GLU A 707 -23.48 2.85 23.45
C GLU A 707 -22.95 1.59 24.12
N ILE A 708 -23.30 1.39 25.39
CA ILE A 708 -23.07 0.17 26.15
C ILE A 708 -24.10 -0.87 25.68
N ASP A 709 -23.63 -2.06 25.36
CA ASP A 709 -24.45 -3.17 24.90
C ASP A 709 -24.03 -4.47 25.59
N GLN A 710 -24.91 -5.46 25.58
CA GLN A 710 -24.63 -6.82 26.03
C GLN A 710 -25.00 -7.86 24.97
N GLY A 711 -24.40 -9.04 25.06
CA GLY A 711 -24.82 -10.19 24.25
C GLY A 711 -26.26 -10.60 24.55
N THR A 712 -27.05 -10.87 23.51
CA THR A 712 -28.39 -11.47 23.65
C THR A 712 -28.55 -12.65 22.71
N LEU A 713 -29.45 -13.58 23.07
CA LEU A 713 -29.93 -14.62 22.18
C LEU A 713 -31.41 -14.39 21.88
N THR A 714 -31.81 -14.65 20.65
CA THR A 714 -33.21 -14.59 20.21
C THR A 714 -33.58 -15.92 19.59
N GLY A 715 -34.57 -16.59 20.16
CA GLY A 715 -35.13 -17.80 19.57
C GLY A 715 -36.40 -17.54 18.75
N ALA A 716 -36.64 -18.37 17.75
CA ALA A 716 -37.82 -18.31 16.91
C ALA A 716 -38.21 -19.71 16.40
N LYS A 717 -39.50 -19.89 16.06
CA LYS A 717 -39.98 -21.06 15.33
C LYS A 717 -39.31 -21.14 13.96
N ASN A 718 -38.75 -22.29 13.59
CA ASN A 718 -38.19 -22.49 12.26
C ASN A 718 -39.32 -22.71 11.23
N THR A 719 -39.64 -21.67 10.46
CA THR A 719 -40.74 -21.70 9.47
C THR A 719 -40.45 -22.56 8.24
N SER A 720 -39.20 -23.00 8.03
CA SER A 720 -38.88 -23.98 6.98
C SER A 720 -39.40 -25.38 7.30
N TYR A 721 -39.71 -25.65 8.57
CA TYR A 721 -40.40 -26.85 9.02
C TYR A 721 -41.87 -26.52 9.24
N ALA A 722 -42.73 -26.99 8.34
CA ALA A 722 -44.16 -26.70 8.35
C ALA A 722 -44.92 -27.57 9.37
N ASN A 723 -46.10 -27.09 9.77
CA ASN A 723 -47.09 -27.95 10.40
C ASN A 723 -47.45 -29.10 9.44
N GLN A 724 -47.58 -30.32 9.94
CA GLN A 724 -47.82 -31.49 9.09
C GLN A 724 -48.55 -32.61 9.81
N THR A 725 -49.13 -33.52 9.01
CA THR A 725 -49.75 -34.75 9.51
C THR A 725 -48.74 -35.88 9.53
N MET A 726 -48.64 -36.59 10.65
CA MET A 726 -47.83 -37.79 10.83
C MET A 726 -48.71 -38.99 11.17
N LEU A 727 -48.20 -40.18 10.89
CA LEU A 727 -48.80 -41.44 11.33
C LEU A 727 -48.30 -41.74 12.74
N GLU A 728 -49.10 -42.47 13.52
CA GLU A 728 -48.66 -43.14 14.73
C GLU A 728 -47.50 -44.13 14.46
N SER A 729 -46.90 -44.70 15.51
CA SER A 729 -45.82 -45.71 15.42
C SER A 729 -44.53 -45.26 14.68
N LYS A 730 -44.27 -43.95 14.58
CA LYS A 730 -43.03 -43.43 13.98
C LYS A 730 -41.90 -43.34 14.98
N VAL A 731 -40.79 -44.02 14.69
CA VAL A 731 -39.53 -43.89 15.44
C VAL A 731 -38.73 -42.70 14.92
N ALA A 732 -38.11 -41.94 15.83
CA ALA A 732 -37.31 -40.75 15.55
C ALA A 732 -38.06 -39.72 14.69
N ALA A 733 -39.33 -39.48 14.99
CA ALA A 733 -40.12 -38.43 14.37
C ALA A 733 -39.60 -37.06 14.82
N LYS A 734 -39.28 -36.19 13.86
CA LYS A 734 -39.01 -34.77 14.15
C LYS A 734 -40.34 -34.12 14.54
N ILE A 735 -40.49 -33.66 15.77
CA ILE A 735 -41.76 -33.09 16.26
C ILE A 735 -41.71 -31.57 16.46
N GLY A 736 -40.52 -30.97 16.38
CA GLY A 736 -40.34 -29.52 16.48
C GLY A 736 -39.03 -29.03 15.84
N SER A 737 -38.99 -27.76 15.45
CA SER A 737 -37.79 -27.10 14.92
C SER A 737 -37.79 -25.60 15.23
N TYR A 738 -36.66 -25.13 15.73
CA TYR A 738 -36.42 -23.76 16.18
C TYR A 738 -35.09 -23.24 15.66
N SER A 739 -34.95 -21.92 15.62
CA SER A 739 -33.68 -21.23 15.37
C SER A 739 -33.33 -20.36 16.57
N ILE A 740 -32.08 -20.37 17.00
CA ILE A 740 -31.53 -19.46 18.02
C ILE A 740 -30.44 -18.63 17.35
N SER A 741 -30.56 -17.30 17.43
CA SER A 741 -29.59 -16.36 16.86
C SER A 741 -28.98 -15.50 17.94
N SER A 742 -27.67 -15.23 17.87
CA SER A 742 -27.00 -14.31 18.76
C SER A 742 -26.99 -12.88 18.21
N SER A 743 -26.94 -11.90 19.10
CA SER A 743 -26.62 -10.51 18.73
C SER A 743 -25.22 -10.40 18.10
N THR A 744 -24.91 -9.23 17.54
CA THR A 744 -23.62 -8.95 16.88
C THR A 744 -22.54 -8.40 17.82
N THR A 745 -22.77 -8.44 19.13
CA THR A 745 -21.91 -7.76 20.12
C THR A 745 -20.83 -8.66 20.68
N GLU A 746 -21.20 -9.77 21.33
CA GLU A 746 -20.25 -10.69 21.95
C GLU A 746 -20.66 -12.15 21.77
N THR A 747 -19.77 -13.07 22.18
CA THR A 747 -20.10 -14.50 22.20
C THR A 747 -21.04 -14.77 23.35
N VAL A 748 -22.06 -15.59 23.11
CA VAL A 748 -23.02 -16.01 24.13
C VAL A 748 -23.00 -17.53 24.27
N ASN A 749 -22.85 -18.02 25.50
CA ASN A 749 -22.78 -19.44 25.81
C ASN A 749 -24.16 -19.95 26.20
N LEU A 750 -24.73 -20.79 25.34
CA LEU A 750 -25.96 -21.52 25.63
C LEU A 750 -25.65 -22.60 26.68
N THR A 751 -26.38 -22.59 27.80
CA THR A 751 -26.13 -23.44 28.97
C THR A 751 -27.23 -24.49 29.20
N SER A 752 -28.46 -24.21 28.78
CA SER A 752 -29.55 -25.20 28.83
C SER A 752 -30.53 -25.04 27.67
N LEU A 753 -31.17 -26.16 27.33
CA LEU A 753 -32.34 -26.23 26.46
C LEU A 753 -33.45 -26.92 27.25
N THR A 754 -34.65 -26.34 27.26
CA THR A 754 -35.84 -26.93 27.89
C THR A 754 -36.91 -27.06 26.83
N VAL A 755 -37.48 -28.26 26.68
CA VAL A 755 -38.57 -28.52 25.74
C VAL A 755 -39.78 -29.04 26.50
N ASP A 756 -40.92 -28.40 26.30
CA ASP A 756 -42.18 -28.92 26.82
C ASP A 756 -43.05 -29.46 25.69
N LEU A 757 -43.77 -30.54 26.01
CA LEU A 757 -44.75 -31.15 25.14
C LEU A 757 -46.08 -30.47 25.47
N ASP A 758 -46.47 -29.49 24.65
CA ASP A 758 -47.74 -28.80 24.78
C ASP A 758 -48.77 -29.47 23.88
N GLY A 759 -49.88 -29.87 24.46
CA GLY A 759 -50.98 -30.43 23.70
C GLY A 759 -51.77 -29.31 23.04
N GLY A 760 -52.20 -29.51 21.80
CA GLY A 760 -53.23 -28.64 21.22
C GLY A 760 -54.57 -28.78 21.97
N SER A 761 -55.67 -28.67 21.23
CA SER A 761 -57.02 -28.93 21.78
C SER A 761 -57.24 -30.37 22.28
N THR A 762 -56.37 -31.31 21.86
CA THR A 762 -56.32 -32.73 22.22
C THR A 762 -54.86 -33.07 22.59
N PRO A 763 -54.49 -33.02 23.89
CA PRO A 763 -53.11 -33.20 24.33
C PRO A 763 -52.69 -34.66 24.30
N VAL A 764 -51.40 -34.91 24.07
CA VAL A 764 -50.80 -36.25 24.21
C VAL A 764 -50.73 -36.68 25.67
N GLU A 765 -51.00 -37.95 25.91
CA GLU A 765 -50.96 -38.63 27.20
C GLU A 765 -49.59 -39.25 27.49
N ALA A 766 -49.42 -39.68 28.75
CA ALA A 766 -48.17 -40.27 29.21
C ALA A 766 -47.93 -41.63 28.55
N GLY A 767 -46.80 -41.74 27.84
CA GLY A 767 -46.39 -42.97 27.13
C GLY A 767 -46.63 -42.94 25.63
N GLU A 768 -47.38 -41.95 25.12
CA GLU A 768 -47.64 -41.81 23.68
C GLU A 768 -46.47 -41.20 22.92
N VAL A 769 -45.66 -40.41 23.63
CA VAL A 769 -44.39 -39.88 23.16
C VAL A 769 -43.28 -40.45 24.04
N THR A 770 -42.34 -41.17 23.43
CA THR A 770 -41.20 -41.76 24.13
C THR A 770 -39.88 -41.36 23.47
N ASN A 771 -38.76 -41.61 24.14
CA ASN A 771 -37.42 -41.34 23.58
C ASN A 771 -37.22 -39.90 23.06
N LEU A 772 -37.62 -38.89 23.84
CA LEU A 772 -37.45 -37.47 23.47
C LEU A 772 -35.97 -37.05 23.55
N TYR A 773 -35.46 -36.41 22.49
CA TYR A 773 -34.15 -35.79 22.46
C TYR A 773 -34.14 -34.55 21.55
N VAL A 774 -33.10 -33.73 21.69
CA VAL A 774 -32.88 -32.57 20.82
C VAL A 774 -31.58 -32.71 20.04
N MET A 775 -31.58 -32.20 18.82
CA MET A 775 -30.38 -31.99 18.01
C MET A 775 -30.15 -30.50 17.86
N TYR A 776 -28.98 -29.99 18.24
CA TYR A 776 -28.70 -28.55 18.24
C TYR A 776 -27.36 -28.23 17.58
N GLY A 777 -27.31 -27.11 16.85
CA GLY A 777 -26.08 -26.64 16.19
C GLY A 777 -26.34 -26.07 14.79
N LYS A 778 -25.28 -25.98 13.97
CA LYS A 778 -25.41 -25.54 12.58
C LYS A 778 -25.92 -26.67 11.71
N THR A 779 -26.71 -26.35 10.68
CA THR A 779 -27.16 -27.33 9.67
C THR A 779 -25.98 -28.14 9.12
N GLY A 780 -26.09 -29.47 9.17
CA GLY A 780 -25.03 -30.40 8.76
C GLY A 780 -23.98 -30.73 9.83
N SER A 781 -24.04 -30.10 11.00
CA SER A 781 -23.11 -30.33 12.12
C SER A 781 -23.84 -30.21 13.48
N MET A 782 -25.03 -30.80 13.56
CA MET A 782 -25.85 -30.80 14.77
C MET A 782 -25.31 -31.81 15.81
N THR A 783 -25.36 -31.45 17.08
CA THR A 783 -25.03 -32.32 18.22
C THR A 783 -26.31 -32.90 18.80
N THR A 784 -26.34 -34.21 19.01
CA THR A 784 -27.47 -34.91 19.63
C THR A 784 -27.36 -34.89 21.15
N SER A 785 -28.44 -34.50 21.85
CA SER A 785 -28.52 -34.57 23.31
C SER A 785 -28.75 -35.99 23.81
N THR A 786 -28.75 -36.17 25.13
CA THR A 786 -29.14 -37.43 25.75
C THR A 786 -30.64 -37.70 25.59
N THR A 787 -31.01 -38.94 25.28
CA THR A 787 -32.40 -39.35 25.13
C THR A 787 -33.10 -39.51 26.47
N LYS A 788 -34.29 -38.92 26.61
CA LYS A 788 -35.21 -39.15 27.73
C LYS A 788 -36.24 -40.21 27.32
N ALA A 789 -36.08 -41.42 27.84
CA ALA A 789 -36.96 -42.56 27.49
C ALA A 789 -38.43 -42.31 27.85
N SER A 790 -38.68 -41.64 28.98
CA SER A 790 -40.01 -41.26 29.46
C SER A 790 -40.05 -39.73 29.64
N PRO A 791 -40.44 -38.98 28.60
CA PRO A 791 -40.56 -37.53 28.66
C PRO A 791 -41.61 -37.09 29.68
N SER A 792 -41.37 -35.97 30.35
CA SER A 792 -42.37 -35.35 31.24
C SER A 792 -43.36 -34.52 30.42
N LEU A 793 -44.63 -34.55 30.81
CA LEU A 793 -45.68 -33.64 30.31
C LEU A 793 -45.84 -32.40 31.19
N SER A 794 -45.08 -32.29 32.28
CA SER A 794 -45.07 -31.08 33.11
C SER A 794 -44.27 -29.97 32.44
N ASP A 795 -44.68 -28.72 32.66
CA ASP A 795 -43.92 -27.52 32.30
C ASP A 795 -42.49 -27.56 32.86
N ALA A 796 -41.52 -27.12 32.06
CA ALA A 796 -40.08 -27.24 32.28
C ALA A 796 -39.58 -28.66 32.63
N GLY A 797 -40.32 -29.71 32.27
CA GLY A 797 -40.02 -31.08 32.69
C GLY A 797 -38.87 -31.73 31.92
N ASN A 798 -38.56 -31.23 30.71
CA ASN A 798 -37.52 -31.80 29.86
C ASN A 798 -36.39 -30.82 29.56
N THR A 799 -35.46 -30.67 30.52
CA THR A 799 -34.24 -29.87 30.34
C THR A 799 -33.01 -30.72 30.01
N TRP A 800 -32.12 -30.18 29.18
CA TRP A 800 -30.76 -30.66 28.92
C TRP A 800 -29.75 -29.56 29.24
N SER A 801 -28.70 -29.88 30.00
CA SER A 801 -27.52 -29.02 30.11
C SER A 801 -26.71 -29.10 28.82
N VAL A 802 -26.39 -27.96 28.25
CA VAL A 802 -25.59 -27.83 27.03
C VAL A 802 -24.39 -26.92 27.27
N ASN A 803 -23.40 -27.01 26.41
CA ASN A 803 -22.27 -26.08 26.39
C ASN A 803 -21.97 -25.75 24.93
N TYR A 804 -22.61 -24.70 24.44
CA TYR A 804 -22.49 -24.28 23.05
C TYR A 804 -22.25 -22.77 22.96
N ALA A 805 -21.09 -22.38 22.45
CA ALA A 805 -20.74 -20.98 22.25
C ALA A 805 -21.25 -20.47 20.88
N LEU A 806 -22.13 -19.49 20.89
CA LEU A 806 -22.61 -18.79 19.70
C LEU A 806 -21.79 -17.52 19.51
N ALA A 807 -20.97 -17.47 18.47
CA ALA A 807 -20.22 -16.27 18.10
C ALA A 807 -21.17 -15.16 17.58
N PRO A 808 -20.77 -13.87 17.65
CA PRO A 808 -21.61 -12.76 17.22
C PRO A 808 -22.25 -12.94 15.84
N GLY A 809 -23.56 -12.68 15.74
CA GLY A 809 -24.36 -12.79 14.53
C GLY A 809 -24.56 -14.22 13.99
N GLN A 810 -24.30 -15.26 14.78
CA GLN A 810 -24.54 -16.64 14.35
C GLN A 810 -25.99 -17.08 14.62
N THR A 811 -26.48 -17.99 13.78
CA THR A 811 -27.74 -18.70 13.99
C THR A 811 -27.48 -20.21 14.02
N ILE A 812 -28.07 -20.88 15.00
CA ILE A 812 -28.13 -22.34 15.09
C ILE A 812 -29.58 -22.81 15.06
N TYR A 813 -29.78 -24.09 14.84
CA TYR A 813 -31.07 -24.74 14.90
C TYR A 813 -31.16 -25.67 16.10
N VAL A 814 -32.36 -25.84 16.63
CA VAL A 814 -32.71 -26.86 17.62
C VAL A 814 -33.88 -27.66 17.05
N ASP A 815 -33.65 -28.93 16.78
CA ASP A 815 -34.65 -29.86 16.27
C ASP A 815 -35.03 -30.86 17.36
N VAL A 816 -36.32 -31.03 17.61
CA VAL A 816 -36.86 -31.93 18.63
C VAL A 816 -37.30 -33.23 17.96
N TYR A 817 -36.87 -34.36 18.50
CA TYR A 817 -37.19 -35.69 18.02
C TYR A 817 -37.77 -36.55 19.13
N ALA A 818 -38.73 -37.41 18.79
CA ALA A 818 -39.29 -38.41 19.68
C ALA A 818 -39.84 -39.61 18.89
N ASP A 819 -40.10 -40.70 19.60
CA ASP A 819 -40.86 -41.85 19.08
C ASP A 819 -42.34 -41.64 19.39
N LEU A 820 -43.18 -41.88 18.38
CA LEU A 820 -44.63 -41.79 18.44
C LEU A 820 -45.20 -43.20 18.61
N ASP A 821 -45.94 -43.46 19.69
CA ASP A 821 -46.52 -44.78 19.97
C ASP A 821 -47.69 -45.11 19.03
N ALA A 822 -48.14 -46.37 19.02
CA ALA A 822 -49.33 -46.82 18.29
C ALA A 822 -50.65 -46.42 18.97
N SER A 823 -50.62 -46.01 20.25
CA SER A 823 -51.80 -45.58 20.99
C SER A 823 -52.30 -44.18 20.62
N LEU A 824 -51.51 -43.40 19.87
CA LEU A 824 -51.90 -42.07 19.41
C LEU A 824 -53.14 -42.12 18.52
N ASP A 825 -54.12 -41.26 18.81
CA ASP A 825 -55.39 -41.19 18.12
C ASP A 825 -55.32 -40.24 16.90
N GLY A 826 -56.08 -40.56 15.85
CA GLY A 826 -56.06 -39.86 14.55
C GLY A 826 -56.55 -38.40 14.52
N ASP A 827 -56.81 -37.79 15.67
CA ASP A 827 -57.24 -36.39 15.86
C ASP A 827 -56.34 -35.62 16.86
N GLU A 828 -55.28 -36.24 17.37
CA GLU A 828 -54.36 -35.61 18.34
C GLU A 828 -53.40 -34.63 17.68
N VAL A 829 -53.09 -33.54 18.39
CA VAL A 829 -52.17 -32.50 17.91
C VAL A 829 -51.09 -32.27 18.94
N MET A 830 -49.86 -32.66 18.59
CA MET A 830 -48.66 -32.38 19.36
C MET A 830 -48.08 -31.03 18.96
N MET A 831 -47.67 -30.23 19.96
CA MET A 831 -46.80 -29.08 19.78
C MET A 831 -45.66 -29.17 20.79
N THR A 832 -44.46 -28.75 20.39
CA THR A 832 -43.38 -28.53 21.35
C THR A 832 -43.27 -27.04 21.65
N THR A 833 -42.85 -26.67 22.85
CA THR A 833 -42.30 -25.33 23.13
C THR A 833 -40.80 -25.43 23.43
N LEU A 834 -40.04 -24.37 23.16
CA LEU A 834 -38.61 -24.31 23.47
C LEU A 834 -38.31 -23.11 24.35
N ASP A 835 -37.63 -23.35 25.46
CA ASP A 835 -36.98 -22.33 26.26
C ASP A 835 -35.48 -22.62 26.41
N PHE A 836 -34.68 -21.61 26.72
CA PHE A 836 -33.24 -21.77 26.88
C PHE A 836 -32.63 -20.75 27.84
N ALA A 837 -31.58 -21.19 28.53
CA ALA A 837 -30.73 -20.33 29.34
C ALA A 837 -29.34 -20.14 28.72
N ALA A 838 -28.76 -18.96 28.90
CA ALA A 838 -27.47 -18.60 28.36
C ALA A 838 -26.77 -17.52 29.18
N THR A 839 -25.44 -17.50 29.10
CA THR A 839 -24.61 -16.46 29.71
C THR A 839 -23.65 -15.87 28.69
N THR A 840 -23.51 -14.55 28.69
CA THR A 840 -22.59 -13.86 27.80
C THR A 840 -21.13 -14.12 28.23
N ALA A 841 -20.22 -14.22 27.26
CA ALA A 841 -18.86 -14.66 27.52
C ALA A 841 -17.95 -13.56 28.08
N ALA A 842 -18.12 -12.31 27.64
CA ALA A 842 -17.29 -11.18 28.08
C ALA A 842 -17.95 -10.42 29.23
N SER A 843 -19.24 -10.12 29.11
CA SER A 843 -19.96 -9.36 30.14
C SER A 843 -20.42 -10.18 31.35
N GLY A 844 -20.55 -11.50 31.22
CA GLY A 844 -21.02 -12.38 32.31
C GLY A 844 -22.50 -12.22 32.67
N GLN A 845 -23.28 -11.57 31.81
CA GLN A 845 -24.70 -11.29 31.98
C GLN A 845 -25.56 -12.47 31.53
N THR A 846 -26.80 -12.52 32.03
CA THR A 846 -27.80 -13.51 31.62
C THR A 846 -28.39 -13.13 30.26
N ALA A 847 -28.54 -14.10 29.36
CA ALA A 847 -29.04 -13.92 27.98
C ALA A 847 -30.15 -14.94 27.64
N ASP A 848 -30.98 -15.25 28.64
CA ASP A 848 -32.07 -16.22 28.54
C ASP A 848 -33.19 -15.71 27.63
N ASN A 849 -33.95 -16.63 27.04
CA ASN A 849 -35.05 -16.29 26.15
C ASN A 849 -36.25 -15.65 26.89
N GLY A 850 -36.40 -15.94 28.18
CA GLY A 850 -37.42 -15.39 29.08
C GLY A 850 -38.88 -15.81 28.79
N THR A 851 -39.21 -16.28 27.59
CA THR A 851 -40.55 -16.75 27.20
C THR A 851 -40.44 -17.91 26.22
N ALA A 852 -41.06 -19.05 26.53
CA ALA A 852 -41.01 -20.24 25.70
C ALA A 852 -41.58 -20.01 24.28
N ILE A 853 -40.91 -20.56 23.28
CA ILE A 853 -41.24 -20.39 21.85
C ILE A 853 -42.12 -21.55 21.40
N SER A 854 -43.31 -21.26 20.87
CA SER A 854 -44.20 -22.28 20.30
C SER A 854 -43.67 -22.86 18.99
N GLY A 855 -43.68 -24.18 18.86
CA GLY A 855 -43.19 -24.94 17.72
C GLY A 855 -44.23 -25.20 16.62
N GLN A 856 -44.05 -26.31 15.89
CA GLN A 856 -44.95 -26.77 14.83
C GLN A 856 -46.10 -27.59 15.43
N ASN A 857 -47.28 -27.51 14.80
CA ASN A 857 -48.38 -28.44 15.08
C ASN A 857 -48.14 -29.70 14.27
N ILE A 858 -47.99 -30.83 14.96
CA ILE A 858 -47.89 -32.17 14.38
C ILE A 858 -49.21 -32.88 14.68
N THR A 859 -50.03 -33.06 13.66
CA THR A 859 -51.33 -33.74 13.77
C THR A 859 -51.13 -35.22 13.50
N ILE A 860 -51.63 -36.10 14.36
CA ILE A 860 -51.70 -37.52 14.08
C ILE A 860 -52.91 -37.78 13.17
N GLY A 861 -52.76 -38.61 12.13
CA GLY A 861 -53.85 -38.88 11.20
C GLY A 861 -53.54 -40.01 10.23
N SER A 862 -54.57 -40.49 9.51
CA SER A 862 -54.49 -41.68 8.66
C SER A 862 -54.04 -41.40 7.21
N GLY A 863 -53.48 -42.42 6.56
CA GLY A 863 -53.21 -42.43 5.12
C GLY A 863 -54.49 -42.61 4.30
N THR A 864 -54.61 -41.94 3.15
CA THR A 864 -55.74 -42.13 2.22
C THR A 864 -55.28 -42.65 0.85
N PHE A 865 -56.10 -43.51 0.22
CA PHE A 865 -55.85 -44.04 -1.12
C PHE A 865 -57.11 -43.96 -1.99
N THR A 866 -56.99 -43.45 -3.21
CA THR A 866 -58.12 -43.20 -4.11
C THR A 866 -57.83 -43.64 -5.54
N SER A 867 -58.86 -44.00 -6.30
CA SER A 867 -58.78 -44.33 -7.73
C SER A 867 -59.79 -43.55 -8.57
N ALA A 868 -59.40 -43.20 -9.81
CA ALA A 868 -60.22 -42.46 -10.78
C ALA A 868 -59.89 -42.83 -12.23
N LEU A 869 -60.79 -42.56 -13.18
CA LEU A 869 -60.45 -42.57 -14.61
C LEU A 869 -59.43 -41.45 -14.89
N ASP A 870 -58.32 -41.76 -15.53
CA ASP A 870 -57.33 -40.77 -15.91
C ASP A 870 -57.79 -39.99 -17.15
N GLY A 871 -57.60 -38.66 -17.14
CA GLY A 871 -57.98 -37.79 -18.26
C GLY A 871 -57.26 -38.09 -19.58
N SER A 872 -56.17 -38.88 -19.57
CA SER A 872 -55.48 -39.36 -20.77
C SER A 872 -56.02 -40.69 -21.33
N SER A 873 -57.15 -41.18 -20.80
CA SER A 873 -57.87 -42.32 -21.37
C SER A 873 -58.36 -42.03 -22.79
N PRO A 874 -58.41 -43.02 -23.69
CA PRO A 874 -58.91 -42.82 -25.05
C PRO A 874 -60.34 -42.28 -25.07
N VAL A 875 -60.64 -41.40 -26.03
CA VAL A 875 -62.01 -40.98 -26.35
C VAL A 875 -62.80 -42.14 -26.99
N ALA A 876 -64.12 -41.99 -27.11
CA ALA A 876 -64.94 -43.00 -27.75
C ALA A 876 -64.44 -43.31 -29.18
N GLN A 877 -64.19 -44.58 -29.49
CA GLN A 877 -63.51 -44.97 -30.72
C GLN A 877 -64.09 -46.24 -31.34
N ILE A 878 -63.93 -46.38 -32.65
CA ILE A 878 -64.13 -47.64 -33.38
C ILE A 878 -62.76 -48.28 -33.63
N VAL A 879 -62.64 -49.59 -33.43
CA VAL A 879 -61.38 -50.32 -33.64
C VAL A 879 -61.61 -51.59 -34.45
N ALA A 880 -60.61 -51.97 -35.25
CA ALA A 880 -60.61 -53.26 -35.94
C ALA A 880 -60.28 -54.38 -34.94
N ALA A 881 -60.83 -55.56 -35.19
CA ALA A 881 -60.53 -56.79 -34.45
C ALA A 881 -59.08 -57.29 -34.71
N ASN A 882 -58.66 -58.34 -34.00
CA ASN A 882 -57.34 -59.00 -34.14
C ASN A 882 -56.12 -58.10 -33.82
N GLN A 883 -56.21 -57.30 -32.75
CA GLN A 883 -55.14 -56.42 -32.29
C GLN A 883 -55.29 -56.12 -30.79
N THR A 884 -54.22 -55.66 -30.16
CA THR A 884 -54.27 -55.13 -28.79
C THR A 884 -54.56 -53.64 -28.84
N VAL A 885 -55.59 -53.18 -28.14
CA VAL A 885 -56.02 -51.78 -28.12
C VAL A 885 -56.05 -51.24 -26.70
N THR A 886 -55.63 -49.98 -26.52
CA THR A 886 -55.84 -49.30 -25.24
C THR A 886 -57.33 -49.00 -25.07
N ALA A 887 -57.91 -49.50 -23.99
CA ALA A 887 -59.33 -49.32 -23.67
C ALA A 887 -59.53 -48.27 -22.57
N ALA A 888 -58.66 -48.23 -21.54
CA ALA A 888 -58.77 -47.29 -20.44
C ALA A 888 -57.42 -46.97 -19.78
N LYS A 889 -57.35 -45.86 -19.05
CA LYS A 889 -56.26 -45.56 -18.12
C LYS A 889 -56.83 -45.13 -16.77
N TYR A 890 -56.31 -45.69 -15.68
CA TYR A 890 -56.79 -45.44 -14.33
C TYR A 890 -55.70 -44.82 -13.47
N ARG A 891 -56.03 -43.76 -12.72
CA ARG A 891 -55.15 -43.07 -11.78
C ARG A 891 -55.39 -43.56 -10.36
N PHE A 892 -54.31 -43.76 -9.62
CA PHE A 892 -54.30 -44.18 -8.21
C PHE A 892 -53.46 -43.19 -7.41
N SER A 893 -54.02 -42.58 -6.36
CA SER A 893 -53.35 -41.54 -5.56
C SER A 893 -53.27 -41.92 -4.09
N ALA A 894 -52.12 -41.68 -3.46
CA ALA A 894 -51.88 -41.95 -2.03
C ALA A 894 -51.52 -40.65 -1.29
N ALA A 895 -52.05 -40.42 -0.09
CA ALA A 895 -51.68 -39.30 0.78
C ALA A 895 -51.33 -39.79 2.19
N ASN A 896 -50.38 -39.10 2.85
CA ASN A 896 -49.80 -39.39 4.17
C ASN A 896 -49.08 -40.75 4.34
N GLU A 897 -49.39 -41.76 3.52
CA GLU A 897 -48.79 -43.10 3.55
C GLU A 897 -48.67 -43.72 2.14
N THR A 898 -47.73 -44.66 1.96
CA THR A 898 -47.56 -45.44 0.72
C THR A 898 -48.53 -46.63 0.69
N TYR A 899 -49.16 -46.87 -0.47
CA TYR A 899 -50.05 -48.01 -0.72
C TYR A 899 -49.54 -48.89 -1.86
N THR A 900 -49.60 -50.21 -1.72
CA THR A 900 -49.19 -51.18 -2.74
C THR A 900 -50.39 -51.91 -3.31
N ILE A 901 -50.69 -51.71 -4.60
CA ILE A 901 -51.78 -52.39 -5.32
C ILE A 901 -51.40 -53.86 -5.55
N LYS A 902 -52.31 -54.78 -5.20
CA LYS A 902 -52.16 -56.24 -5.30
C LYS A 902 -53.14 -56.90 -6.26
N GLU A 903 -54.34 -56.33 -6.40
CA GLU A 903 -55.39 -56.87 -7.25
C GLU A 903 -56.22 -55.73 -7.86
N LEU A 904 -56.57 -55.90 -9.13
CA LEU A 904 -57.50 -55.03 -9.87
C LEU A 904 -58.57 -55.90 -10.52
N GLN A 905 -59.83 -55.47 -10.48
CA GLN A 905 -60.91 -56.03 -11.28
C GLN A 905 -61.38 -55.01 -12.29
N VAL A 906 -61.45 -55.40 -13.56
CA VAL A 906 -62.01 -54.59 -14.63
C VAL A 906 -63.17 -55.31 -15.28
N SER A 907 -64.25 -54.60 -15.57
CA SER A 907 -65.44 -55.11 -16.24
C SER A 907 -65.77 -54.32 -17.49
N TYR A 908 -66.81 -54.72 -18.21
CA TYR A 908 -67.37 -53.90 -19.29
C TYR A 908 -68.40 -52.91 -18.74
N VAL A 909 -68.37 -51.66 -19.22
CA VAL A 909 -69.38 -50.63 -18.88
C VAL A 909 -70.80 -51.08 -19.27
N ASP A 910 -70.95 -51.70 -20.45
CA ASP A 910 -72.24 -52.25 -20.91
C ASP A 910 -72.32 -53.75 -20.65
N THR A 911 -72.64 -54.15 -19.42
CA THR A 911 -72.69 -55.56 -19.01
C THR A 911 -73.78 -56.38 -19.70
N VAL A 912 -74.73 -55.75 -20.40
CA VAL A 912 -75.89 -56.42 -21.03
C VAL A 912 -75.70 -56.62 -22.54
N ASN A 913 -75.20 -55.62 -23.28
CA ASN A 913 -75.02 -55.71 -24.74
C ASN A 913 -73.57 -55.96 -25.17
N ALA A 914 -72.63 -55.94 -24.23
CA ALA A 914 -71.23 -56.30 -24.43
C ALA A 914 -70.87 -57.73 -23.95
N PRO A 915 -71.53 -58.83 -24.39
CA PRO A 915 -70.92 -60.13 -24.20
C PRO A 915 -69.74 -60.21 -25.16
N GLY A 916 -68.54 -59.85 -24.68
CA GLY A 916 -67.26 -59.94 -25.39
C GLY A 916 -66.82 -61.37 -25.69
N SER A 917 -67.69 -62.36 -25.47
CA SER A 917 -67.45 -63.78 -25.72
C SER A 917 -67.10 -63.99 -27.20
N GLY A 918 -65.87 -64.40 -27.44
CA GLY A 918 -65.30 -64.60 -28.79
C GLY A 918 -64.72 -63.34 -29.45
N VAL A 919 -64.90 -62.13 -28.90
CA VAL A 919 -64.31 -60.87 -29.42
C VAL A 919 -63.05 -60.46 -28.65
N VAL A 920 -62.95 -60.81 -27.37
CA VAL A 920 -61.81 -60.47 -26.50
C VAL A 920 -61.12 -61.74 -26.00
N ALA A 921 -59.79 -61.76 -26.04
CA ALA A 921 -58.97 -62.82 -25.45
C ALA A 921 -58.65 -62.55 -23.97
N GLY A 922 -58.47 -61.28 -23.61
CA GLY A 922 -58.21 -60.85 -22.23
C GLY A 922 -57.91 -59.36 -22.13
N VAL A 923 -57.55 -58.94 -20.92
CA VAL A 923 -57.06 -57.60 -20.60
C VAL A 923 -55.62 -57.66 -20.13
N GLU A 924 -54.83 -56.68 -20.55
CA GLU A 924 -53.45 -56.46 -20.16
C GLU A 924 -53.34 -55.13 -19.42
N ILE A 925 -52.72 -55.13 -18.24
CA ILE A 925 -52.46 -53.93 -17.43
C ILE A 925 -50.99 -53.54 -17.57
N TYR A 926 -50.73 -52.28 -17.89
CA TYR A 926 -49.40 -51.72 -18.06
C TYR A 926 -49.12 -50.60 -17.04
N ASP A 927 -47.92 -50.61 -16.44
CA ASP A 927 -47.31 -49.45 -15.77
C ASP A 927 -46.31 -48.82 -16.75
N GLY A 928 -46.66 -47.67 -17.32
CA GLY A 928 -45.96 -47.12 -18.49
C GLY A 928 -45.99 -48.08 -19.68
N ASN A 929 -44.80 -48.55 -20.10
CA ASN A 929 -44.65 -49.54 -21.19
C ASN A 929 -44.48 -50.98 -20.69
N ALA A 930 -44.36 -51.20 -19.38
CA ALA A 930 -44.15 -52.52 -18.80
C ALA A 930 -45.49 -53.21 -18.54
N LEU A 931 -45.68 -54.43 -19.06
CA LEU A 931 -46.83 -55.26 -18.74
C LEU A 931 -46.70 -55.76 -17.30
N VAL A 932 -47.63 -55.37 -16.42
CA VAL A 932 -47.61 -55.68 -14.98
C VAL A 932 -48.62 -56.74 -14.57
N GLY A 933 -49.61 -57.02 -15.41
CA GLY A 933 -50.57 -58.09 -15.16
C GLY A 933 -51.46 -58.37 -16.36
N THR A 934 -51.98 -59.58 -16.43
CA THR A 934 -52.92 -60.02 -17.48
C THR A 934 -54.05 -60.81 -16.84
N ALA A 935 -55.26 -60.68 -17.37
CA ALA A 935 -56.39 -61.50 -16.96
C ALA A 935 -57.27 -61.82 -18.16
N VAL A 936 -57.96 -62.95 -18.08
CA VAL A 936 -59.04 -63.29 -19.01
C VAL A 936 -60.38 -62.92 -18.38
N PHE A 937 -61.32 -62.48 -19.21
CA PHE A 937 -62.71 -62.34 -18.77
C PHE A 937 -63.27 -63.76 -18.60
N ASN A 938 -63.80 -64.08 -17.42
CA ASN A 938 -64.18 -65.45 -17.10
C ASN A 938 -65.65 -65.74 -17.44
N GLN A 939 -65.90 -66.88 -18.09
CA GLN A 939 -67.20 -67.53 -18.17
C GLN A 939 -67.24 -68.66 -17.12
N THR A 940 -67.96 -68.49 -16.02
CA THR A 940 -68.21 -69.63 -15.15
C THR A 940 -69.14 -70.59 -15.89
N SER A 941 -68.61 -71.74 -16.31
CA SER A 941 -69.34 -72.77 -17.05
C SER A 941 -70.54 -73.28 -16.24
N GLY A 942 -71.76 -72.86 -16.62
CA GLY A 942 -72.99 -73.44 -16.08
C GLY A 942 -74.17 -72.50 -15.80
N ASP A 943 -74.06 -71.19 -16.03
CA ASP A 943 -75.19 -70.25 -15.86
C ASP A 943 -75.38 -69.37 -17.10
N THR A 944 -76.62 -69.07 -17.45
CA THR A 944 -77.03 -68.40 -18.70
C THR A 944 -76.87 -66.86 -18.67
N GLY A 945 -75.77 -66.35 -18.12
CA GLY A 945 -75.31 -64.96 -18.27
C GLY A 945 -74.05 -64.68 -17.42
N ASP A 946 -73.10 -63.82 -17.76
CA ASP A 946 -72.55 -63.27 -19.01
C ASP A 946 -71.04 -63.00 -18.73
N ASN A 947 -70.19 -63.00 -19.76
CA ASN A 947 -68.73 -62.80 -19.69
C ASN A 947 -68.36 -61.32 -19.39
N THR A 948 -68.40 -60.87 -18.12
CA THR A 948 -68.42 -59.42 -17.80
C THR A 948 -67.21 -58.84 -17.06
N ALA A 949 -66.37 -59.62 -16.37
CA ALA A 949 -65.26 -59.09 -15.57
C ALA A 949 -63.98 -59.94 -15.63
N ALA A 950 -62.82 -59.29 -15.44
CA ALA A 950 -61.49 -59.88 -15.42
C ALA A 950 -60.73 -59.47 -14.15
N ASN A 951 -60.23 -60.46 -13.41
CA ASN A 951 -59.48 -60.26 -12.16
C ASN A 951 -57.98 -60.35 -12.43
N VAL A 952 -57.29 -59.22 -12.33
CA VAL A 952 -55.83 -59.12 -12.46
C VAL A 952 -55.21 -59.29 -11.08
N LEU A 953 -54.64 -60.48 -10.84
CA LEU A 953 -54.07 -60.90 -9.56
C LEU A 953 -52.54 -60.80 -9.57
N GLY A 954 -51.93 -60.78 -8.37
CA GLY A 954 -50.48 -60.87 -8.20
C GLY A 954 -49.73 -59.58 -8.52
N LEU A 955 -50.42 -58.43 -8.52
CA LEU A 955 -49.78 -57.14 -8.74
C LEU A 955 -48.89 -56.76 -7.54
N ASN A 956 -47.88 -55.95 -7.80
CA ASN A 956 -47.02 -55.37 -6.77
C ASN A 956 -46.61 -53.95 -7.16
N ILE A 957 -47.58 -53.04 -7.16
CA ILE A 957 -47.40 -51.69 -7.69
C ILE A 957 -47.46 -50.70 -6.52
N PRO A 958 -46.32 -50.17 -6.04
CA PRO A 958 -46.32 -49.16 -5.00
C PRO A 958 -46.76 -47.80 -5.56
N VAL A 959 -47.57 -47.09 -4.76
CA VAL A 959 -47.95 -45.69 -4.94
C VAL A 959 -47.48 -44.96 -3.69
N ASP A 960 -46.41 -44.19 -3.84
CA ASP A 960 -45.72 -43.56 -2.71
C ASP A 960 -46.57 -42.48 -2.03
N ALA A 961 -46.37 -42.27 -0.74
CA ALA A 961 -47.07 -41.25 0.03
C ALA A 961 -46.99 -39.87 -0.65
N ASN A 962 -48.14 -39.20 -0.78
CA ASN A 962 -48.30 -37.90 -1.43
C ASN A 962 -47.97 -37.90 -2.94
N THR A 963 -48.14 -39.04 -3.62
CA THR A 963 -47.94 -39.19 -5.08
C THR A 963 -49.12 -39.91 -5.76
N TYR A 964 -49.04 -40.10 -7.08
CA TYR A 964 -50.01 -40.89 -7.85
C TYR A 964 -49.33 -41.74 -8.94
N LYS A 965 -50.01 -42.82 -9.37
CA LYS A 965 -49.65 -43.66 -10.53
C LYS A 965 -50.80 -43.81 -11.52
N VAL A 966 -50.48 -43.99 -12.80
CA VAL A 966 -51.46 -44.26 -13.86
C VAL A 966 -51.19 -45.60 -14.51
N LEU A 967 -52.18 -46.50 -14.49
CA LEU A 967 -52.10 -47.82 -15.12
C LEU A 967 -52.97 -47.86 -16.38
N THR A 968 -52.44 -48.45 -17.46
CA THR A 968 -53.14 -48.56 -18.75
C THR A 968 -53.73 -49.94 -18.92
N ALA A 969 -55.05 -50.03 -19.10
CA ALA A 969 -55.75 -51.27 -19.42
C ALA A 969 -55.93 -51.39 -20.94
N LYS A 970 -55.37 -52.45 -21.52
CA LYS A 970 -55.48 -52.77 -22.95
C LYS A 970 -56.29 -54.05 -23.14
N LEU A 971 -57.18 -54.06 -24.13
CA LEU A 971 -57.92 -55.23 -24.55
C LEU A 971 -57.17 -55.95 -25.67
N VAL A 972 -57.00 -57.27 -25.52
CA VAL A 972 -56.49 -58.14 -26.58
C VAL A 972 -57.68 -58.66 -27.37
N LEU A 973 -57.87 -58.20 -28.60
CA LEU A 973 -59.04 -58.53 -29.42
C LEU A 973 -58.78 -59.77 -30.29
N ASN A 974 -59.73 -60.70 -30.29
CA ASN A 974 -59.78 -61.86 -31.19
C ASN A 974 -60.25 -61.47 -32.60
N ASN A 975 -60.19 -62.41 -33.54
CA ASN A 975 -60.86 -62.29 -34.84
C ASN A 975 -62.39 -62.23 -34.67
N VAL A 976 -63.06 -61.42 -35.49
CA VAL A 976 -64.53 -61.35 -35.54
C VAL A 976 -65.05 -61.58 -36.97
N GLY A 977 -66.19 -62.28 -37.12
CA GLY A 977 -66.75 -62.65 -38.43
C GLY A 977 -67.29 -64.09 -38.46
N PHE A 978 -67.51 -64.61 -39.68
CA PHE A 978 -68.05 -65.96 -39.89
C PHE A 978 -67.16 -67.03 -39.23
N GLY A 979 -67.72 -67.76 -38.25
CA GLY A 979 -66.98 -68.76 -37.46
C GLY A 979 -66.15 -68.22 -36.28
N ALA A 980 -66.23 -66.92 -35.96
CA ALA A 980 -65.52 -66.26 -34.85
C ALA A 980 -66.46 -65.32 -34.06
N GLY A 981 -65.92 -64.32 -33.35
CA GLY A 981 -66.72 -63.36 -32.55
C GLY A 981 -67.65 -62.46 -33.39
N THR A 982 -68.65 -61.86 -32.73
CA THR A 982 -69.63 -60.97 -33.38
C THR A 982 -69.10 -59.53 -33.49
N SER A 983 -69.20 -58.93 -34.68
CA SER A 983 -68.86 -57.52 -34.92
C SER A 983 -69.90 -56.57 -34.28
N ASN A 984 -69.56 -55.30 -34.11
CA ASN A 984 -70.42 -54.25 -33.51
C ASN A 984 -70.70 -54.47 -32.01
N LYS A 985 -69.63 -54.70 -31.24
CA LYS A 985 -69.69 -54.80 -29.78
C LYS A 985 -68.95 -53.63 -29.14
N ASN A 986 -69.59 -52.96 -28.18
CA ASN A 986 -68.97 -51.94 -27.35
C ASN A 986 -68.24 -52.62 -26.19
N LEU A 987 -66.95 -52.36 -26.02
CA LEU A 987 -66.09 -52.96 -25.00
C LEU A 987 -65.43 -51.88 -24.13
N GLY A 988 -66.13 -50.76 -23.88
CA GLY A 988 -65.67 -49.81 -22.86
C GLY A 988 -65.46 -50.52 -21.52
N LEU A 989 -64.34 -50.23 -20.85
CA LEU A 989 -63.99 -50.85 -19.57
C LEU A 989 -64.41 -50.01 -18.38
N ALA A 990 -64.76 -50.67 -17.28
CA ALA A 990 -64.94 -50.06 -15.98
C ALA A 990 -63.92 -50.65 -14.98
N LEU A 991 -63.40 -49.83 -14.06
CA LEU A 991 -62.61 -50.32 -12.93
C LEU A 991 -63.54 -50.47 -11.72
N ASP A 992 -63.80 -51.71 -11.34
CA ASP A 992 -64.77 -52.06 -10.30
C ASP A 992 -64.10 -52.16 -8.94
N LEU A 993 -62.92 -52.77 -8.90
CA LEU A 993 -62.26 -53.10 -7.65
C LEU A 993 -60.76 -52.88 -7.68
N VAL A 994 -60.27 -52.32 -6.57
CA VAL A 994 -58.85 -52.18 -6.25
C VAL A 994 -58.63 -52.77 -4.87
N LYS A 995 -57.64 -53.63 -4.74
CA LYS A 995 -57.12 -54.09 -3.46
C LYS A 995 -55.63 -53.81 -3.36
N GLY A 996 -55.22 -53.31 -2.21
CA GLY A 996 -53.82 -53.04 -1.90
C GLY A 996 -53.57 -53.07 -0.41
N TYR A 997 -52.33 -52.90 0.00
CA TYR A 997 -51.95 -52.79 1.41
C TYR A 997 -51.28 -51.45 1.65
N ASN A 998 -51.55 -50.81 2.78
CA ASN A 998 -50.73 -49.70 3.25
C ASN A 998 -49.37 -50.20 3.78
N SER A 999 -48.51 -49.30 4.25
CA SER A 999 -47.17 -49.65 4.74
C SER A 999 -47.20 -50.47 6.04
N ALA A 1000 -48.29 -50.38 6.82
CA ALA A 1000 -48.55 -51.20 8.00
C ALA A 1000 -49.10 -52.62 7.67
N GLY A 1001 -49.37 -52.94 6.39
CA GLY A 1001 -49.92 -54.23 5.99
C GLY A 1001 -51.43 -54.36 6.19
N THR A 1002 -52.14 -53.25 6.42
CA THR A 1002 -53.61 -53.19 6.46
C THR A 1002 -54.18 -53.19 5.04
N LEU A 1003 -55.18 -54.02 4.81
CA LEU A 1003 -55.84 -54.16 3.50
C LEU A 1003 -56.68 -52.91 3.20
N TYR A 1004 -56.34 -52.22 2.12
CA TYR A 1004 -57.25 -51.32 1.41
C TYR A 1004 -58.06 -52.11 0.40
N THR A 1005 -59.38 -51.93 0.40
CA THR A 1005 -60.23 -52.43 -0.68
C THR A 1005 -61.35 -51.44 -0.96
N THR A 1006 -61.70 -51.30 -2.24
CA THR A 1006 -62.95 -50.62 -2.64
C THR A 1006 -64.19 -51.51 -2.48
N ALA A 1007 -64.04 -52.77 -2.03
CA ALA A 1007 -65.13 -53.72 -1.85
C ALA A 1007 -65.86 -53.54 -0.49
N ALA A 1008 -66.74 -52.55 -0.42
CA ALA A 1008 -67.96 -52.49 0.42
C ALA A 1008 -68.54 -51.06 0.35
N GLY A 1009 -69.74 -50.91 -0.22
CA GLY A 1009 -70.62 -49.75 0.02
C GLY A 1009 -70.25 -48.39 -0.60
N TYR A 1010 -69.09 -48.23 -1.25
CA TYR A 1010 -68.70 -46.96 -1.88
C TYR A 1010 -67.86 -47.17 -3.17
N SER A 1011 -68.49 -47.11 -4.34
CA SER A 1011 -68.21 -46.13 -5.41
C SER A 1011 -68.79 -46.62 -6.75
N THR A 1012 -69.26 -45.67 -7.55
CA THR A 1012 -69.58 -45.84 -8.97
C THR A 1012 -68.35 -46.39 -9.71
N ASP A 1013 -68.53 -47.42 -10.52
CA ASP A 1013 -67.47 -47.96 -11.37
C ASP A 1013 -66.77 -46.81 -12.12
N ARG A 1014 -65.44 -46.91 -12.29
CA ARG A 1014 -64.71 -45.88 -13.06
C ARG A 1014 -64.84 -46.22 -14.54
N ASP A 1015 -65.96 -45.81 -15.13
CA ASP A 1015 -66.28 -46.08 -16.53
C ASP A 1015 -65.34 -45.34 -17.48
N ALA A 1016 -64.77 -46.07 -18.44
CA ALA A 1016 -64.07 -45.50 -19.58
C ALA A 1016 -65.04 -45.24 -20.75
N ASN A 1017 -64.54 -44.56 -21.78
CA ASN A 1017 -65.33 -44.26 -22.97
C ASN A 1017 -65.64 -45.51 -23.80
N ASN A 1018 -66.69 -45.42 -24.64
CA ASN A 1018 -67.12 -46.50 -25.53
C ASN A 1018 -66.01 -46.93 -26.52
N LEU A 1019 -65.84 -48.24 -26.71
CA LEU A 1019 -64.88 -48.82 -27.65
C LEU A 1019 -65.60 -49.85 -28.53
N TRP A 1020 -65.94 -49.49 -29.76
CA TRP A 1020 -66.72 -50.34 -30.65
C TRP A 1020 -65.82 -51.18 -31.56
N VAL A 1021 -65.95 -52.49 -31.51
CA VAL A 1021 -65.13 -53.42 -32.30
C VAL A 1021 -65.84 -53.88 -33.58
N PHE A 1022 -65.15 -53.76 -34.71
CA PHE A 1022 -65.60 -54.25 -36.01
C PHE A 1022 -64.60 -55.20 -36.67
N LYS A 1023 -65.06 -56.05 -37.59
CA LYS A 1023 -64.18 -56.95 -38.38
C LYS A 1023 -63.09 -56.18 -39.12
N SER A 1024 -63.46 -55.07 -39.75
CA SER A 1024 -62.57 -54.16 -40.43
C SER A 1024 -63.26 -52.80 -40.52
N ILE A 1025 -62.47 -51.74 -40.60
CA ILE A 1025 -62.96 -50.37 -40.73
C ILE A 1025 -62.70 -49.91 -42.18
N PRO A 1026 -63.72 -49.42 -42.91
CA PRO A 1026 -63.51 -48.88 -44.24
C PRO A 1026 -62.84 -47.51 -44.18
N THR A 1027 -61.88 -47.27 -45.07
CA THR A 1027 -61.30 -45.94 -45.32
C THR A 1027 -61.67 -45.49 -46.73
N VAL A 1028 -62.41 -44.39 -46.84
CA VAL A 1028 -62.81 -43.79 -48.12
C VAL A 1028 -61.93 -42.57 -48.39
N ASN A 1029 -61.20 -42.57 -49.51
CA ASN A 1029 -60.35 -41.46 -49.92
C ASN A 1029 -60.78 -40.98 -51.31
N ALA A 1030 -60.97 -39.66 -51.49
CA ALA A 1030 -61.21 -39.07 -52.80
C ALA A 1030 -60.01 -39.27 -53.74
N VAL A 1031 -60.28 -39.40 -55.04
CA VAL A 1031 -59.27 -39.46 -56.11
C VAL A 1031 -59.58 -38.34 -57.10
N ASP A 1032 -58.57 -37.57 -57.46
CA ASP A 1032 -58.76 -36.45 -58.38
C ASP A 1032 -59.14 -36.94 -59.78
N LEU A 1033 -60.05 -36.19 -60.40
CA LEU A 1033 -60.47 -36.38 -61.79
C LEU A 1033 -59.44 -35.78 -62.73
N THR A 1034 -59.22 -36.44 -63.87
CA THR A 1034 -58.23 -35.99 -64.88
C THR A 1034 -58.85 -35.15 -65.99
N ASN A 1035 -60.18 -35.14 -66.09
CA ASN A 1035 -60.97 -34.28 -66.96
C ASN A 1035 -61.21 -32.91 -66.31
N SER A 1036 -60.92 -31.83 -67.05
CA SER A 1036 -61.11 -30.45 -66.60
C SER A 1036 -62.34 -29.76 -67.18
N THR A 1037 -63.00 -30.36 -68.17
CA THR A 1037 -64.17 -29.81 -68.87
C THR A 1037 -65.06 -30.94 -69.36
N VAL A 1038 -66.38 -30.80 -69.22
CA VAL A 1038 -67.36 -31.74 -69.78
C VAL A 1038 -67.66 -31.32 -71.22
N ILE A 1039 -67.42 -32.23 -72.19
CA ILE A 1039 -67.62 -31.97 -73.62
C ILE A 1039 -68.86 -32.75 -74.08
N ASN A 1040 -69.78 -32.08 -74.77
CA ASN A 1040 -71.01 -32.69 -75.25
C ASN A 1040 -70.72 -33.93 -76.14
N GLY A 1041 -71.41 -35.05 -75.84
CA GLY A 1041 -71.26 -36.32 -76.55
C GLY A 1041 -70.03 -37.17 -76.18
N GLN A 1042 -69.23 -36.77 -75.16
CA GLN A 1042 -68.07 -37.54 -74.69
C GLN A 1042 -68.28 -38.11 -73.28
N ALA A 1043 -67.90 -39.37 -73.07
CA ALA A 1043 -67.87 -39.96 -71.73
C ALA A 1043 -66.86 -39.21 -70.85
N THR A 1044 -67.30 -38.78 -69.66
CA THR A 1044 -66.51 -37.93 -68.75
C THR A 1044 -66.69 -38.41 -67.31
N ASP A 1045 -65.60 -38.63 -66.59
CA ASP A 1045 -65.64 -39.05 -65.17
C ASP A 1045 -66.21 -37.92 -64.30
N LEU A 1046 -67.22 -38.21 -63.46
CA LEU A 1046 -67.88 -37.21 -62.62
C LEU A 1046 -67.39 -37.21 -61.16
N TYR A 1047 -66.97 -38.36 -60.64
CA TYR A 1047 -66.40 -38.53 -59.29
C TYR A 1047 -65.51 -39.79 -59.26
N LYS A 1048 -64.41 -39.74 -58.52
CA LYS A 1048 -63.53 -40.90 -58.30
C LYS A 1048 -63.07 -40.94 -56.85
N PHE A 1049 -63.03 -42.13 -56.27
CA PHE A 1049 -62.58 -42.37 -54.90
C PHE A 1049 -62.10 -43.82 -54.76
N THR A 1050 -61.32 -44.07 -53.72
CA THR A 1050 -60.94 -45.42 -53.31
C THR A 1050 -61.63 -45.75 -52.00
N VAL A 1051 -62.09 -46.99 -51.88
CA VAL A 1051 -62.53 -47.55 -50.60
C VAL A 1051 -61.58 -48.70 -50.28
N THR A 1052 -60.86 -48.57 -49.19
CA THR A 1052 -59.91 -49.59 -48.72
C THR A 1052 -60.39 -50.19 -47.42
N ALA A 1053 -60.11 -51.47 -47.22
CA ALA A 1053 -60.34 -52.15 -45.96
C ALA A 1053 -59.07 -52.04 -45.10
N ALA A 1054 -59.21 -51.96 -43.77
CA ALA A 1054 -58.08 -52.20 -42.88
C ALA A 1054 -57.47 -53.60 -43.14
N SER A 1055 -56.17 -53.76 -42.92
CA SER A 1055 -55.46 -55.04 -43.12
C SER A 1055 -56.07 -56.23 -42.36
N ASN A 1056 -56.84 -55.95 -41.30
CA ASN A 1056 -57.40 -56.94 -40.39
C ASN A 1056 -58.62 -57.66 -40.99
N GLY A 1057 -59.18 -57.21 -42.12
CA GLY A 1057 -60.22 -57.96 -42.82
C GLY A 1057 -60.83 -57.24 -44.02
N SER A 1058 -61.46 -57.99 -44.92
CA SER A 1058 -62.19 -57.43 -46.08
C SER A 1058 -63.47 -56.70 -45.67
N ILE A 1059 -63.83 -55.64 -46.41
CA ILE A 1059 -65.13 -54.97 -46.33
C ILE A 1059 -65.99 -55.35 -47.53
N ALA A 1060 -67.31 -55.40 -47.34
CA ALA A 1060 -68.28 -55.50 -48.43
C ALA A 1060 -69.13 -54.23 -48.43
N MET A 1061 -69.28 -53.61 -49.61
CA MET A 1061 -70.04 -52.37 -49.75
C MET A 1061 -71.45 -52.68 -50.21
N LYS A 1062 -72.44 -52.37 -49.36
CA LYS A 1062 -73.85 -52.67 -49.63
C LYS A 1062 -74.50 -51.68 -50.59
N GLN A 1063 -74.23 -50.39 -50.42
CA GLN A 1063 -74.80 -49.32 -51.24
C GLN A 1063 -73.89 -48.09 -51.17
N MET A 1064 -73.78 -47.38 -52.29
CA MET A 1064 -73.29 -46.00 -52.34
C MET A 1064 -74.44 -45.11 -52.79
N LYS A 1065 -74.53 -43.90 -52.23
CA LYS A 1065 -75.54 -42.91 -52.60
C LYS A 1065 -74.81 -41.63 -53.00
N PHE A 1066 -75.07 -41.17 -54.22
CA PHE A 1066 -74.53 -39.92 -54.74
C PHE A 1066 -75.67 -38.92 -54.92
N THR A 1067 -75.39 -37.65 -54.64
CA THR A 1067 -76.31 -36.54 -54.89
C THR A 1067 -75.68 -35.67 -55.99
N LEU A 1068 -76.38 -35.49 -57.11
CA LEU A 1068 -75.90 -34.71 -58.26
C LEU A 1068 -76.71 -33.41 -58.41
N ASN A 1069 -76.02 -32.29 -58.57
CA ASN A 1069 -76.59 -30.97 -58.88
C ASN A 1069 -75.80 -30.36 -60.05
N TRP A 1070 -76.50 -29.81 -61.04
CA TRP A 1070 -75.91 -29.23 -62.27
C TRP A 1070 -76.69 -27.98 -62.67
N SER A 1071 -76.02 -27.01 -63.30
CA SER A 1071 -76.62 -25.77 -63.80
C SER A 1071 -76.10 -25.44 -65.20
N ASP A 1072 -76.99 -25.16 -66.16
CA ASP A 1072 -76.66 -24.77 -67.53
C ASP A 1072 -76.63 -23.23 -67.70
N GLY A 1073 -75.68 -22.73 -68.48
CA GLY A 1073 -75.25 -21.34 -68.49
C GLY A 1073 -75.82 -20.43 -69.59
N GLN A 1074 -76.36 -20.92 -70.71
CA GLN A 1074 -76.92 -20.06 -71.78
C GLN A 1074 -78.07 -20.71 -72.59
N THR A 1075 -79.05 -19.88 -72.98
CA THR A 1075 -80.47 -20.24 -73.23
C THR A 1075 -80.83 -20.59 -74.68
N ALA A 1076 -80.35 -21.72 -75.23
CA ALA A 1076 -80.94 -22.23 -76.47
C ALA A 1076 -81.12 -23.76 -76.57
N ASP A 1077 -80.46 -24.57 -75.75
CA ASP A 1077 -80.70 -26.02 -75.63
C ASP A 1077 -80.59 -26.45 -74.15
N SER A 1078 -81.39 -27.44 -73.71
CA SER A 1078 -81.34 -27.99 -72.35
C SER A 1078 -80.30 -29.10 -72.23
N MET A 1079 -79.39 -28.99 -71.26
CA MET A 1079 -78.44 -30.04 -70.90
C MET A 1079 -79.16 -31.27 -70.31
N GLU A 1080 -79.02 -32.43 -70.96
CA GLU A 1080 -79.58 -33.71 -70.51
C GLU A 1080 -78.46 -34.76 -70.33
N LEU A 1081 -78.55 -35.58 -69.29
CA LEU A 1081 -77.63 -36.69 -69.04
C LEU A 1081 -78.22 -37.97 -69.64
N GLU A 1082 -77.61 -38.44 -70.72
CA GLU A 1082 -78.11 -39.59 -71.47
C GLU A 1082 -77.88 -40.93 -70.74
N SER A 1083 -76.71 -41.12 -70.11
CA SER A 1083 -76.38 -42.34 -69.37
C SER A 1083 -75.26 -42.12 -68.36
N ILE A 1084 -75.32 -42.79 -67.20
CA ILE A 1084 -74.20 -42.92 -66.26
C ILE A 1084 -73.68 -44.36 -66.32
N GLU A 1085 -72.36 -44.49 -66.42
CA GLU A 1085 -71.63 -45.75 -66.20
C GLU A 1085 -70.90 -45.65 -64.86
N LEU A 1086 -70.91 -46.74 -64.09
CA LEU A 1086 -70.45 -46.80 -62.70
C LEU A 1086 -69.25 -47.72 -62.56
#